data_AF-A0A0A2IUM8-F1
#
_entry.id   AF-A0A0A2IUM8-F1
#
_cell.length_a   1.000
_cell.length_b   1.000
_cell.length_c   1.000
_cell.angle_alpha   90.00
_cell.angle_beta   90.00
_cell.angle_gamma   90.00
#
_symmetry.space_group_name_H-M   'P 1'
#
loop_
_entity.id
_entity.type
_entity.pdbx_description
1 polymer ?
#
loop_
_entity_poly.entity_id
_entity_poly.type
_entity_poly.pdbx_seq_one_letter_code
_entity_poly.pdbx_strand_id
1 'polypeptide(L)'
;MASTDQVQTSPPSIFRPRIRDGMIVVRRPANRNDAAIFWTGTYFIPPNGTNGAIFMDFPAFLADLEAHFQYDPYLDEIHYQIPSLSERLALDAAQIGPNDIQSLQPEIGIVRTYSQWVAALGAMQASHLMRRSSIEYVLRSGMVTSSVRHRVQPVAAAQFCIEDLQQFYIGKDISDVPKPAAVLDVAIIRRHCETMLRTIKTLGVGFRVHVKSHKTPEIAKLQVGDSTEANFIASTVMEIEMMIPLLQNLKQKGRKINILYGIPLVPSQVPLLAKAARELGENSITVMIDHPDQLPYLEKLSSLAGHPTCVFVKVDTGYHRAGLPPVSLNKNGLLEKLASAEEIGGARLLGLYSHSSLSYSGTTPEQAMGHLISEIRGCKDALETNLHLLPKRELIISVGATPQVVSSQNLLRDDSPYAEARELKALLRETNVELHAGVYPILDMQQFSTNASADAGFLEDEIAIAVLTEVCSVYNDGEREKPEALLAAGTLALGREPCPSYSGWGVVSSWQLDGVTKASSERLVVKRISQEHAIVTWESESQAKIPLRIGQVVKVHPNHACVTGAFYGWYFVVDSDQDTETSRIVDVWVRARGCVERVQSIMRYSLWAYSLVLASAAATTTSLSDICTTAYAKKALPIDAIQGVTVDPSSISTSLVTNFTASSIFYPTSTFDYCNVTFAYSHDGIDGDIVHVQYWLPAPGKFKNRYVSTGGGGWAINSGSSSIPTGVIVGGVGGLTDGGFGSFTTEFSSVALLENGTINWQATYMFGYQAQHELAILGKQLTRNIYNVPSNEKIYSYYQGCSEGGRGGWSQVQRFPDQFDGVVAGAPAFRWAQQQTNHLTGNVIQKNLNYYSPSCELEKIMNMTVASCDPLDGKTDGIVSRSDMCLKHLNWDSILGASYSCPAVSGSAFAGATPAQTGKVSAKAIEVIKAFWEGLHDSDGKRVYFSYQPGSTFDDLQGTYDSSTDSWKLDISGLGGMWIGLFIDLLQETNIPTLDGVTYDTLKEWMILSQKKYGDIFQTTYPDLSDFQAAGGKVIHVHGEQDYSIPTASSVRYWNSVREVMFPNKSYTAGAAALDDFYRLFLIPGVGHCGTNEYQPGAPWPQTTLQTLIEWVENGKAPATLAGSGDIETMCRWPLRPLWTSNGKKFQCVHDQESIDSFSYDLDAYKLPVY
;
A
#
# COMPACT_ATOMS: atom_id res chain seq x y z
N MET A 1 2.14 44.25 -44.12
CA MET A 1 3.57 44.24 -43.79
C MET A 1 3.82 42.89 -43.14
N ALA A 2 4.16 41.85 -43.93
CA ALA A 2 5.52 41.48 -44.39
C ALA A 2 6.37 40.98 -43.20
N SER A 3 7.07 39.84 -43.21
CA SER A 3 7.46 38.92 -44.29
C SER A 3 7.83 37.53 -43.74
N THR A 4 7.90 36.58 -44.67
CA THR A 4 8.51 35.24 -44.65
C THR A 4 10.02 35.25 -44.32
N ASP A 5 10.56 34.11 -43.84
CA ASP A 5 11.65 33.38 -44.53
C ASP A 5 11.96 31.98 -43.93
N GLN A 6 12.32 31.04 -44.82
CA GLN A 6 12.69 29.64 -44.57
C GLN A 6 14.18 29.47 -44.22
N VAL A 7 14.54 28.38 -43.51
CA VAL A 7 15.86 27.72 -43.62
C VAL A 7 15.77 26.18 -43.45
N GLN A 8 16.37 25.45 -44.40
CA GLN A 8 16.75 24.02 -44.37
C GLN A 8 18.05 23.79 -43.57
N THR A 9 18.20 22.69 -42.82
CA THR A 9 19.51 22.03 -42.58
C THR A 9 19.40 20.52 -42.30
N SER A 10 20.35 19.78 -42.85
CA SER A 10 20.61 18.31 -42.87
C SER A 10 21.04 17.71 -41.50
N PRO A 11 21.03 16.36 -41.32
CA PRO A 11 21.47 15.71 -40.08
C PRO A 11 23.01 15.54 -39.99
N PRO A 12 23.61 15.54 -38.78
CA PRO A 12 25.06 15.40 -38.58
C PRO A 12 25.55 13.95 -38.69
N SER A 13 26.79 13.82 -39.20
CA SER A 13 27.57 12.61 -39.42
C SER A 13 28.15 12.01 -38.14
N ILE A 14 28.07 10.68 -37.98
CA ILE A 14 28.68 9.91 -36.87
C ILE A 14 30.17 9.60 -37.18
N PHE A 15 31.08 9.90 -36.25
CA PHE A 15 32.53 9.63 -36.32
C PHE A 15 32.89 8.16 -36.05
N ARG A 16 33.90 7.59 -36.74
CA ARG A 16 34.40 6.21 -36.55
C ARG A 16 35.91 6.19 -36.21
N PRO A 17 36.38 5.44 -35.18
CA PRO A 17 37.80 5.22 -34.89
C PRO A 17 38.53 4.46 -36.02
N ARG A 18 39.84 4.68 -36.19
CA ARG A 18 40.70 3.89 -37.11
C ARG A 18 41.80 3.16 -36.33
N ILE A 19 42.09 1.92 -36.72
CA ILE A 19 43.18 1.10 -36.17
C ILE A 19 44.39 1.24 -37.10
N ARG A 20 45.57 1.56 -36.54
CA ARG A 20 46.83 1.62 -37.28
C ARG A 20 47.92 0.95 -36.42
N ASP A 21 48.58 -0.07 -36.97
CA ASP A 21 49.69 -0.81 -36.33
C ASP A 21 49.43 -1.29 -34.88
N GLY A 22 48.22 -1.81 -34.62
CA GLY A 22 47.86 -2.35 -33.30
C GLY A 22 47.47 -1.29 -32.27
N MET A 23 47.42 -0.01 -32.65
CA MET A 23 46.95 1.10 -31.82
C MET A 23 45.60 1.64 -32.33
N ILE A 24 44.75 2.07 -31.39
CA ILE A 24 43.51 2.80 -31.69
C ILE A 24 43.85 4.30 -31.70
N VAL A 25 43.54 4.98 -32.81
CA VAL A 25 43.84 6.42 -33.00
C VAL A 25 42.55 7.21 -33.22
N VAL A 26 42.37 8.30 -32.47
CA VAL A 26 41.18 9.16 -32.54
C VAL A 26 41.58 10.64 -32.53
N ARG A 27 40.99 11.45 -33.44
CA ARG A 27 41.17 12.92 -33.51
C ARG A 27 40.17 13.67 -32.63
N ARG A 28 40.61 14.78 -32.04
CA ARG A 28 39.78 15.60 -31.13
C ARG A 28 38.71 16.43 -31.88
N PRO A 29 37.45 16.51 -31.40
CA PRO A 29 36.43 17.39 -31.99
C PRO A 29 36.61 18.86 -31.56
N ALA A 30 36.25 19.79 -32.46
CA ALA A 30 36.61 21.22 -32.38
C ALA A 30 35.78 22.08 -31.40
N ASN A 31 34.82 21.53 -30.65
CA ASN A 31 34.00 22.28 -29.69
C ASN A 31 33.90 21.55 -28.33
N ARG A 32 34.12 22.28 -27.23
CA ARG A 32 34.26 21.74 -25.86
C ARG A 32 32.97 21.27 -25.17
N ASN A 33 31.79 21.41 -25.79
CA ASN A 33 30.50 21.07 -25.15
C ASN A 33 29.80 19.81 -25.70
N ASP A 34 30.36 19.12 -26.70
CA ASP A 34 29.84 17.84 -27.20
C ASP A 34 30.85 16.72 -26.90
N ALA A 35 30.89 16.25 -25.65
CA ALA A 35 31.69 15.10 -25.24
C ALA A 35 30.84 14.08 -24.48
N ALA A 36 29.99 13.35 -25.21
CA ALA A 36 29.50 12.04 -24.79
C ALA A 36 29.88 11.02 -25.88
N ILE A 37 31.06 10.44 -25.74
CA ILE A 37 31.54 9.36 -26.61
C ILE A 37 30.90 8.05 -26.10
N PHE A 38 29.89 7.54 -26.79
CA PHE A 38 29.35 6.20 -26.50
C PHE A 38 30.18 5.13 -27.22
N TRP A 39 30.85 4.26 -26.47
CA TRP A 39 31.41 3.01 -26.97
C TRP A 39 30.41 1.86 -26.75
N THR A 40 29.97 1.23 -27.82
CA THR A 40 29.21 -0.03 -27.78
C THR A 40 30.21 -1.20 -27.73
N GLY A 41 30.15 -2.02 -26.68
CA GLY A 41 31.01 -3.20 -26.51
C GLY A 41 30.92 -4.15 -27.70
N THR A 42 32.07 -4.48 -28.29
CA THR A 42 32.20 -5.44 -29.40
C THR A 42 33.02 -6.64 -28.90
N TYR A 43 32.53 -7.87 -29.10
CA TYR A 43 33.23 -9.10 -28.78
C TYR A 43 34.36 -9.40 -29.79
N PHE A 44 35.54 -9.81 -29.32
CA PHE A 44 36.67 -10.27 -30.15
C PHE A 44 36.81 -11.81 -30.07
N ILE A 45 37.00 -12.45 -31.22
CA ILE A 45 37.35 -13.89 -31.35
C ILE A 45 38.75 -13.97 -31.99
N PRO A 46 39.77 -14.59 -31.37
CA PRO A 46 41.07 -14.77 -32.01
C PRO A 46 41.06 -15.92 -33.04
N PRO A 47 41.90 -15.89 -34.10
CA PRO A 47 41.75 -16.79 -35.25
C PRO A 47 42.18 -18.25 -35.06
N ASN A 48 42.58 -18.72 -33.87
CA ASN A 48 43.13 -20.06 -33.68
C ASN A 48 42.42 -20.88 -32.58
N GLY A 49 41.23 -21.37 -32.92
CA GLY A 49 40.68 -22.69 -32.56
C GLY A 49 41.01 -23.35 -31.21
N THR A 50 40.87 -22.66 -30.08
CA THR A 50 40.77 -23.32 -28.75
C THR A 50 39.62 -22.73 -27.94
N ASN A 51 38.78 -23.60 -27.37
CA ASN A 51 37.56 -23.25 -26.64
C ASN A 51 37.89 -22.56 -25.30
N GLY A 52 37.63 -21.25 -25.24
CA GLY A 52 37.57 -20.47 -24.01
C GLY A 52 37.09 -19.05 -24.31
N ALA A 53 35.93 -18.66 -23.80
CA ALA A 53 35.50 -17.26 -23.83
C ALA A 53 36.18 -16.52 -22.67
N ILE A 54 36.91 -15.44 -22.97
CA ILE A 54 37.46 -14.54 -21.96
C ILE A 54 36.38 -13.49 -21.66
N PHE A 55 35.87 -13.46 -20.43
CA PHE A 55 35.00 -12.39 -19.94
C PHE A 55 35.86 -11.30 -19.29
N MET A 56 35.74 -10.05 -19.77
CA MET A 56 36.29 -8.88 -19.06
C MET A 56 35.20 -8.19 -18.26
N ASP A 57 35.51 -7.84 -17.02
CA ASP A 57 34.69 -6.99 -16.16
C ASP A 57 34.77 -5.52 -16.64
N PHE A 58 33.62 -4.91 -16.93
CA PHE A 58 33.53 -3.59 -17.60
C PHE A 58 34.08 -2.42 -16.76
N PRO A 59 33.97 -2.40 -15.42
CA PRO A 59 34.60 -1.38 -14.58
C PRO A 59 36.13 -1.51 -14.52
N ALA A 60 36.67 -2.74 -14.49
CA ALA A 60 38.11 -2.98 -14.53
C ALA A 60 38.72 -2.61 -15.90
N PHE A 61 37.96 -2.79 -16.98
CA PHE A 61 38.33 -2.31 -18.32
C PHE A 61 38.36 -0.78 -18.40
N LEU A 62 37.43 -0.08 -17.74
CA LEU A 62 37.40 1.38 -17.66
C LEU A 62 38.55 1.95 -16.80
N ALA A 63 38.90 1.30 -15.68
CA ALA A 63 40.03 1.69 -14.84
C ALA A 63 41.40 1.50 -15.54
N ASP A 64 41.55 0.45 -16.37
CA ASP A 64 42.76 0.22 -17.16
C ASP A 64 42.88 1.18 -18.35
N LEU A 65 41.73 1.62 -18.90
CA LEU A 65 41.61 2.65 -19.94
C LEU A 65 42.07 4.02 -19.47
N GLU A 66 41.77 4.42 -18.23
CA GLU A 66 42.21 5.71 -17.68
C GLU A 66 43.72 5.79 -17.42
N ALA A 67 44.40 4.64 -17.22
CA ALA A 67 45.81 4.59 -16.87
C ALA A 67 46.80 4.65 -18.06
N HIS A 68 46.37 4.46 -19.31
CA HIS A 68 47.26 4.19 -20.46
C HIS A 68 47.12 5.15 -21.67
N PHE A 69 46.56 6.35 -21.51
CA PHE A 69 46.50 7.36 -22.58
C PHE A 69 47.80 8.16 -22.73
N GLN A 70 48.32 8.26 -23.95
CA GLN A 70 49.35 9.26 -24.31
C GLN A 70 48.83 10.20 -25.42
N TYR A 71 48.95 11.51 -25.19
CA TYR A 71 48.54 12.56 -26.12
C TYR A 71 49.73 13.02 -26.96
N ASP A 72 49.59 13.02 -28.29
CA ASP A 72 50.58 13.62 -29.19
C ASP A 72 50.10 15.02 -29.65
N PRO A 73 50.72 16.10 -29.11
CA PRO A 73 50.29 17.46 -29.39
C PRO A 73 50.66 17.96 -30.81
N TYR A 74 51.51 17.26 -31.56
CA TYR A 74 51.91 17.70 -32.91
C TYR A 74 50.96 17.21 -34.01
N LEU A 75 50.24 16.11 -33.77
CA LEU A 75 49.27 15.53 -34.72
C LEU A 75 47.80 15.70 -34.29
N ASP A 76 47.58 16.20 -33.07
CA ASP A 76 46.28 16.38 -32.40
C ASP A 76 45.46 15.07 -32.34
N GLU A 77 46.15 13.98 -31.99
CA GLU A 77 45.64 12.61 -31.94
C GLU A 77 45.92 11.97 -30.56
N ILE A 78 44.99 11.12 -30.11
CA ILE A 78 45.10 10.33 -28.87
C ILE A 78 45.38 8.87 -29.25
N HIS A 79 46.41 8.28 -28.63
CA HIS A 79 46.88 6.93 -28.94
C HIS A 79 46.60 5.97 -27.75
N TYR A 80 46.09 4.77 -28.04
CA TYR A 80 45.86 3.71 -27.05
C TYR A 80 46.52 2.39 -27.48
N GLN A 81 47.28 1.76 -26.58
CA GLN A 81 48.03 0.52 -26.81
C GLN A 81 47.38 -0.64 -26.03
N ILE A 82 47.11 -1.78 -26.70
CA ILE A 82 46.45 -2.94 -26.08
C ILE A 82 47.51 -3.89 -25.49
N PRO A 83 47.50 -4.21 -24.17
CA PRO A 83 48.50 -5.10 -23.56
C PRO A 83 48.33 -6.58 -23.97
N SER A 84 49.42 -7.36 -23.89
CA SER A 84 49.42 -8.79 -24.24
C SER A 84 49.01 -9.69 -23.06
N LEU A 85 48.32 -10.80 -23.34
CA LEU A 85 47.78 -11.75 -22.33
C LEU A 85 48.86 -12.33 -21.38
N SER A 86 50.12 -12.40 -21.83
CA SER A 86 51.24 -12.90 -21.04
C SER A 86 51.68 -11.97 -19.91
N GLU A 87 51.41 -10.66 -20.00
CA GLU A 87 51.77 -9.70 -18.95
C GLU A 87 50.77 -9.69 -17.79
N ARG A 88 49.49 -10.01 -18.05
CA ARG A 88 48.45 -10.07 -17.01
C ARG A 88 48.55 -11.30 -16.10
N LEU A 89 49.04 -12.43 -16.60
CA LEU A 89 49.24 -13.66 -15.80
C LEU A 89 50.41 -13.57 -14.81
N ALA A 90 51.28 -12.56 -14.93
CA ALA A 90 52.41 -12.37 -14.01
C ALA A 90 52.04 -11.60 -12.73
N LEU A 91 50.87 -10.97 -12.67
CA LEU A 91 50.42 -10.15 -11.53
C LEU A 91 49.61 -10.94 -10.47
N ASP A 92 48.95 -12.03 -10.86
CA ASP A 92 48.11 -12.83 -9.94
C ASP A 92 48.89 -13.91 -9.16
N ALA A 93 50.20 -14.05 -9.38
CA ALA A 93 51.04 -15.08 -8.74
C ALA A 93 51.80 -14.61 -7.47
N ALA A 94 51.47 -13.45 -6.90
CA ALA A 94 52.26 -12.83 -5.82
C ALA A 94 51.59 -12.74 -4.43
N GLN A 95 50.41 -13.35 -4.18
CA GLN A 95 49.75 -13.26 -2.86
C GLN A 95 49.17 -14.57 -2.30
N ILE A 96 49.88 -15.70 -2.44
CA ILE A 96 49.57 -16.92 -1.68
C ILE A 96 50.80 -17.35 -0.88
N GLY A 97 50.74 -17.16 0.44
CA GLY A 97 51.76 -17.62 1.38
C GLY A 97 51.70 -19.14 1.58
N PRO A 98 52.84 -19.83 1.73
CA PRO A 98 52.89 -21.28 1.78
C PRO A 98 52.60 -21.77 3.21
N ASN A 99 51.35 -22.14 3.49
CA ASN A 99 50.94 -23.16 4.47
C ASN A 99 49.42 -23.17 4.57
N ASP A 100 48.78 -23.94 3.68
CA ASP A 100 47.56 -24.73 3.95
C ASP A 100 47.02 -25.30 2.63
N ILE A 101 47.86 -26.13 1.99
CA ILE A 101 47.46 -27.04 0.92
C ILE A 101 47.59 -28.44 1.51
N GLN A 102 46.51 -28.97 2.09
CA GLN A 102 46.30 -30.42 2.24
C GLN A 102 44.87 -30.76 2.68
N SER A 103 43.93 -30.65 1.75
CA SER A 103 42.81 -31.61 1.61
C SER A 103 41.94 -31.25 0.40
N LEU A 104 42.53 -31.26 -0.79
CA LEU A 104 41.76 -31.27 -2.03
C LEU A 104 42.28 -32.36 -2.96
N GLN A 105 41.37 -33.32 -3.21
CA GLN A 105 41.15 -34.16 -4.41
C GLN A 105 41.16 -35.67 -4.13
N PRO A 106 40.43 -36.51 -4.92
CA PRO A 106 39.61 -36.18 -6.10
C PRO A 106 38.19 -36.80 -6.08
N GLU A 107 37.23 -36.22 -6.82
CA GLU A 107 36.61 -36.95 -7.93
C GLU A 107 35.76 -36.06 -8.84
N ILE A 108 35.99 -36.29 -10.13
CA ILE A 108 35.35 -35.71 -11.29
C ILE A 108 33.91 -36.25 -11.37
N GLY A 109 32.93 -35.35 -11.32
CA GLY A 109 31.51 -35.67 -11.47
C GLY A 109 30.85 -34.81 -12.55
N ILE A 110 30.36 -35.50 -13.58
CA ILE A 110 29.73 -35.00 -14.80
C ILE A 110 28.52 -34.09 -14.54
N VAL A 111 28.40 -33.03 -15.36
CA VAL A 111 27.29 -32.06 -15.45
C VAL A 111 25.92 -32.73 -15.61
N ARG A 112 24.91 -32.28 -14.83
CA ARG A 112 23.47 -32.27 -15.20
C ARG A 112 22.68 -31.31 -14.30
N THR A 113 22.39 -30.09 -14.79
CA THR A 113 21.03 -29.50 -14.93
C THR A 113 21.06 -28.00 -15.27
N TYR A 114 20.13 -27.60 -16.13
CA TYR A 114 19.97 -26.31 -16.82
C TYR A 114 19.44 -25.16 -15.93
N SER A 115 19.29 -25.39 -14.63
CA SER A 115 18.58 -24.51 -13.69
C SER A 115 19.44 -23.46 -13.00
N GLN A 116 20.78 -23.51 -13.12
CA GLN A 116 21.68 -22.51 -12.55
C GLN A 116 22.13 -21.42 -13.56
N TRP A 117 21.75 -21.53 -14.83
CA TRP A 117 22.16 -20.56 -15.86
C TRP A 117 21.14 -19.41 -16.07
N VAL A 118 19.88 -19.61 -15.67
CA VAL A 118 18.80 -18.61 -15.89
C VAL A 118 18.77 -17.52 -14.80
N ALA A 119 19.46 -17.73 -13.68
CA ALA A 119 19.47 -16.78 -12.56
C ALA A 119 20.38 -15.55 -12.76
N ALA A 120 21.35 -15.61 -13.69
CA ALA A 120 22.33 -14.54 -13.87
C ALA A 120 21.94 -13.47 -14.92
N LEU A 121 20.87 -13.66 -15.69
CA LEU A 121 20.52 -12.77 -16.82
C LEU A 121 19.36 -11.79 -16.52
N GLY A 122 18.75 -11.86 -15.34
CA GLY A 122 17.55 -11.08 -14.99
C GLY A 122 17.77 -9.70 -14.35
N ALA A 123 19.01 -9.36 -13.96
CA ALA A 123 19.28 -8.20 -13.10
C ALA A 123 19.61 -6.88 -13.85
N MET A 124 19.53 -6.84 -15.18
CA MET A 124 19.81 -5.62 -15.96
C MET A 124 18.64 -5.30 -16.89
N GLN A 125 17.64 -4.54 -16.41
CA GLN A 125 16.84 -3.56 -17.18
C GLN A 125 15.50 -3.27 -16.49
N ALA A 126 15.49 -2.39 -15.47
CA ALA A 126 14.29 -1.63 -15.10
C ALA A 126 14.60 -0.46 -14.14
N SER A 127 15.17 0.62 -14.66
CA SER A 127 15.12 1.92 -13.97
C SER A 127 14.98 3.04 -15.00
N HIS A 128 13.73 3.45 -15.29
CA HIS A 128 13.37 4.84 -15.59
C HIS A 128 11.87 5.00 -15.86
N LEU A 129 11.34 6.14 -15.37
CA LEU A 129 10.10 6.87 -15.74
C LEU A 129 8.84 6.69 -14.84
N MET A 130 8.65 7.68 -13.96
CA MET A 130 7.61 8.73 -14.04
C MET A 130 6.77 8.98 -12.77
N ARG A 131 6.81 10.26 -12.41
CA ARG A 131 6.20 11.02 -11.32
C ARG A 131 4.75 11.49 -11.63
N ARG A 132 4.06 11.82 -10.52
CA ARG A 132 3.09 12.94 -10.28
C ARG A 132 1.64 12.85 -10.79
N SER A 133 0.67 13.07 -9.89
CA SER A 133 -0.03 14.36 -9.67
C SER A 133 -1.13 14.28 -8.58
N SER A 134 -1.40 15.41 -7.91
CA SER A 134 -2.24 15.63 -6.72
C SER A 134 -3.42 16.59 -7.05
N ILE A 135 -4.48 16.69 -6.19
CA ILE A 135 -5.24 17.92 -5.84
C ILE A 135 -6.35 17.66 -4.79
N GLU A 136 -6.57 18.65 -3.89
CA GLU A 136 -7.38 18.70 -2.66
C GLU A 136 -8.62 19.66 -2.72
N TYR A 137 -9.55 19.47 -1.76
CA TYR A 137 -10.35 20.45 -0.96
C TYR A 137 -11.69 21.12 -1.44
N VAL A 138 -12.77 21.03 -0.61
CA VAL A 138 -13.50 22.13 0.13
C VAL A 138 -14.88 21.70 0.74
N LEU A 139 -14.92 21.67 2.09
CA LEU A 139 -15.89 22.16 3.12
C LEU A 139 -17.44 21.97 3.12
N ARG A 140 -17.89 21.42 4.27
CA ARG A 140 -18.90 21.90 5.27
C ARG A 140 -20.26 22.49 4.82
N SER A 141 -21.35 21.86 5.29
CA SER A 141 -22.40 22.51 6.11
C SER A 141 -23.30 21.43 6.75
N GLY A 142 -23.71 21.64 8.01
CA GLY A 142 -24.46 20.65 8.81
C GLY A 142 -25.82 21.15 9.32
N MET A 143 -26.46 20.24 10.07
CA MET A 143 -27.73 20.32 10.83
C MET A 143 -29.00 19.88 10.08
N VAL A 144 -29.60 18.75 10.50
CA VAL A 144 -30.85 18.67 11.30
C VAL A 144 -30.92 17.32 12.04
N THR A 145 -31.40 17.38 13.27
CA THR A 145 -31.59 16.33 14.29
C THR A 145 -32.82 15.44 14.08
N SER A 146 -32.74 14.14 14.41
CA SER A 146 -33.55 13.45 15.46
C SER A 146 -33.74 11.94 15.22
N SER A 147 -33.41 11.19 16.29
CA SER A 147 -33.93 9.88 16.74
C SER A 147 -34.66 8.93 15.77
N VAL A 148 -34.00 7.83 15.37
CA VAL A 148 -34.50 6.45 15.52
C VAL A 148 -33.29 5.51 15.65
N ARG A 149 -33.25 4.70 16.71
CA ARG A 149 -32.23 3.66 16.94
C ARG A 149 -32.44 2.49 15.98
N HIS A 150 -31.61 2.37 14.95
CA HIS A 150 -31.34 1.09 14.30
C HIS A 150 -29.84 0.84 14.25
N ARG A 151 -29.45 -0.40 14.58
CA ARG A 151 -28.07 -0.90 14.53
C ARG A 151 -27.53 -0.66 13.12
N VAL A 152 -26.63 0.29 12.96
CA VAL A 152 -25.83 0.43 11.73
C VAL A 152 -24.43 -0.07 12.07
N GLN A 153 -24.11 -1.27 11.60
CA GLN A 153 -22.74 -1.74 11.52
C GLN A 153 -21.97 -0.83 10.56
N PRO A 154 -20.73 -0.42 10.87
CA PRO A 154 -19.92 0.30 9.91
C PRO A 154 -19.50 -0.67 8.79
N VAL A 155 -19.97 -0.41 7.58
CA VAL A 155 -19.52 -1.09 6.36
C VAL A 155 -18.11 -0.56 6.07
N ALA A 156 -17.11 -1.18 6.68
CA ALA A 156 -15.77 -1.22 6.13
C ALA A 156 -15.87 -1.70 4.67
N ALA A 157 -14.93 -1.34 3.80
CA ALA A 157 -14.83 -1.85 2.43
C ALA A 157 -14.68 -3.37 2.47
N ALA A 158 -15.81 -4.07 2.62
CA ALA A 158 -15.91 -5.50 2.63
C ALA A 158 -15.58 -5.92 1.21
N GLN A 159 -14.50 -6.69 1.08
CA GLN A 159 -14.34 -7.55 -0.05
C GLN A 159 -15.44 -8.61 0.07
N PHE A 160 -16.63 -8.26 -0.42
CA PHE A 160 -17.76 -9.17 -0.37
C PHE A 160 -17.43 -10.39 -1.23
N CYS A 161 -17.57 -11.59 -0.66
CA CYS A 161 -17.66 -12.78 -1.50
C CYS A 161 -18.91 -12.64 -2.38
N ILE A 162 -18.83 -13.05 -3.65
CA ILE A 162 -20.00 -13.05 -4.53
C ILE A 162 -21.16 -13.82 -3.91
N GLU A 163 -20.85 -14.89 -3.15
CA GLU A 163 -21.81 -15.68 -2.41
C GLU A 163 -22.55 -14.87 -1.32
N ASP A 164 -21.88 -13.93 -0.64
CA ASP A 164 -22.49 -13.09 0.39
C ASP A 164 -23.46 -12.07 -0.23
N LEU A 165 -23.07 -11.46 -1.35
CA LEU A 165 -23.93 -10.53 -2.10
C LEU A 165 -25.16 -11.26 -2.64
N GLN A 166 -24.96 -12.44 -3.24
CA GLN A 166 -26.04 -13.28 -3.74
C GLN A 166 -26.99 -13.69 -2.61
N GLN A 167 -26.46 -14.20 -1.49
CA GLN A 167 -27.28 -14.62 -0.35
C GLN A 167 -28.08 -13.45 0.25
N PHE A 168 -27.52 -12.24 0.26
CA PHE A 168 -28.18 -11.09 0.86
C PHE A 168 -29.23 -10.45 -0.04
N TYR A 169 -29.00 -10.36 -1.35
CA TYR A 169 -29.84 -9.58 -2.26
C TYR A 169 -30.80 -10.42 -3.11
N ILE A 170 -30.51 -11.69 -3.38
CA ILE A 170 -31.42 -12.53 -4.17
C ILE A 170 -32.78 -12.63 -3.47
N GLY A 171 -33.83 -12.34 -4.23
CA GLY A 171 -35.22 -12.36 -3.79
C GLY A 171 -35.74 -11.04 -3.23
N LYS A 172 -34.89 -10.02 -3.03
CA LYS A 172 -35.31 -8.67 -2.62
C LYS A 172 -35.80 -7.84 -3.80
N ASP A 173 -36.54 -6.77 -3.50
CA ASP A 173 -36.94 -5.79 -4.49
C ASP A 173 -35.79 -4.83 -4.79
N ILE A 174 -35.60 -4.48 -6.06
CA ILE A 174 -34.56 -3.55 -6.49
C ILE A 174 -34.77 -2.14 -5.95
N SER A 175 -35.99 -1.76 -5.56
CA SER A 175 -36.26 -0.47 -4.93
C SER A 175 -35.66 -0.35 -3.52
N ASP A 176 -35.34 -1.48 -2.87
CA ASP A 176 -34.78 -1.54 -1.52
C ASP A 176 -33.24 -1.52 -1.49
N VAL A 177 -32.57 -1.53 -2.65
CA VAL A 177 -31.09 -1.53 -2.70
C VAL A 177 -30.51 -0.13 -2.47
N PRO A 178 -29.27 -0.01 -1.97
CA PRO A 178 -28.58 1.28 -1.89
C PRO A 178 -28.47 1.94 -3.28
N LYS A 179 -28.76 3.24 -3.38
CA LYS A 179 -28.77 4.01 -4.63
C LYS A 179 -27.65 5.07 -4.63
N PRO A 180 -27.08 5.43 -5.79
CA PRO A 180 -27.40 4.89 -7.11
C PRO A 180 -26.89 3.45 -7.30
N ALA A 181 -27.62 2.64 -8.05
CA ALA A 181 -27.29 1.24 -8.32
C ALA A 181 -27.51 0.87 -9.79
N ALA A 182 -26.71 -0.05 -10.34
CA ALA A 182 -26.92 -0.56 -11.69
C ALA A 182 -27.66 -1.90 -11.68
N VAL A 183 -28.67 -2.00 -12.55
CA VAL A 183 -29.50 -3.18 -12.75
C VAL A 183 -29.32 -3.69 -14.18
N LEU A 184 -29.28 -5.01 -14.33
CA LEU A 184 -29.26 -5.71 -15.61
C LEU A 184 -30.46 -6.65 -15.73
N ASP A 185 -31.16 -6.60 -16.87
CA ASP A 185 -32.19 -7.57 -17.20
C ASP A 185 -31.60 -8.76 -17.99
N VAL A 186 -31.55 -9.94 -17.35
CA VAL A 186 -30.97 -11.14 -17.97
C VAL A 186 -31.83 -11.70 -19.11
N ALA A 187 -33.14 -11.47 -19.13
CA ALA A 187 -34.00 -11.96 -20.21
C ALA A 187 -33.66 -11.25 -21.54
N ILE A 188 -33.51 -9.93 -21.49
CA ILE A 188 -33.10 -9.11 -22.64
C ILE A 188 -31.70 -9.54 -23.11
N ILE A 189 -30.75 -9.68 -22.18
CA ILE A 189 -29.37 -10.14 -22.48
C ILE A 189 -29.39 -11.51 -23.18
N ARG A 190 -30.16 -12.46 -22.64
CA ARG A 190 -30.30 -13.83 -23.18
C ARG A 190 -30.85 -13.78 -24.60
N ARG A 191 -31.95 -13.04 -24.83
CA ARG A 191 -32.57 -12.85 -26.15
C ARG A 191 -31.59 -12.28 -27.17
N HIS A 192 -30.80 -11.27 -26.80
CA HIS A 192 -29.81 -10.68 -27.69
C HIS A 192 -28.68 -11.64 -28.05
N CYS A 193 -28.15 -12.36 -27.06
CA CYS A 193 -27.10 -13.36 -27.27
C CYS A 193 -27.59 -14.48 -28.20
N GLU A 194 -28.78 -15.02 -27.95
CA GLU A 194 -29.37 -16.07 -28.78
C GLU A 194 -29.64 -15.61 -30.21
N THR A 195 -30.18 -14.40 -30.37
CA THR A 195 -30.44 -13.81 -31.69
C THR A 195 -29.13 -13.62 -32.46
N MET A 196 -28.09 -13.09 -31.81
CA MET A 196 -26.79 -12.91 -32.44
C MET A 196 -26.17 -14.26 -32.85
N LEU A 197 -26.15 -15.24 -31.95
CA LEU A 197 -25.61 -16.58 -32.24
C LEU A 197 -26.35 -17.27 -33.39
N ARG A 198 -27.68 -17.10 -33.48
CA ARG A 198 -28.48 -17.59 -34.61
C ARG A 198 -28.08 -16.91 -35.92
N THR A 199 -27.89 -15.59 -35.90
CA THR A 199 -27.47 -14.81 -37.07
C THR A 199 -26.10 -15.27 -37.57
N ILE A 200 -25.11 -15.32 -36.68
CA ILE A 200 -23.75 -15.78 -37.00
C ILE A 200 -23.78 -17.19 -37.62
N LYS A 201 -24.50 -18.12 -36.98
CA LYS A 201 -24.63 -19.51 -37.47
C LYS A 201 -25.28 -19.56 -38.86
N THR A 202 -26.31 -18.75 -39.10
CA THR A 202 -27.04 -18.74 -40.38
C THR A 202 -26.21 -18.11 -41.50
N LEU A 203 -25.41 -17.09 -41.18
CA LEU A 203 -24.51 -16.45 -42.15
C LEU A 203 -23.24 -17.27 -42.41
N GLY A 204 -22.87 -18.19 -41.52
CA GLY A 204 -21.69 -19.04 -41.67
C GLY A 204 -20.37 -18.31 -41.44
N VAL A 205 -20.38 -17.28 -40.59
CA VAL A 205 -19.21 -16.43 -40.28
C VAL A 205 -18.67 -16.71 -38.88
N GLY A 206 -17.42 -16.31 -38.62
CA GLY A 206 -16.84 -16.37 -37.27
C GLY A 206 -17.44 -15.30 -36.35
N PHE A 207 -17.29 -15.46 -35.02
CA PHE A 207 -17.75 -14.47 -34.06
C PHE A 207 -16.82 -14.34 -32.86
N ARG A 208 -16.49 -13.10 -32.50
CA ARG A 208 -15.68 -12.75 -31.33
C ARG A 208 -16.42 -11.76 -30.44
N VAL A 209 -16.65 -12.16 -29.20
CA VAL A 209 -17.50 -11.42 -28.26
C VAL A 209 -16.67 -10.50 -27.39
N HIS A 210 -17.12 -9.26 -27.17
CA HIS A 210 -16.39 -8.31 -26.33
C HIS A 210 -16.83 -8.36 -24.87
N VAL A 211 -15.86 -8.50 -23.96
CA VAL A 211 -16.08 -8.47 -22.52
C VAL A 211 -16.13 -7.04 -21.95
N LYS A 212 -15.42 -6.08 -22.55
CA LYS A 212 -15.18 -4.70 -22.05
C LYS A 212 -16.42 -3.97 -21.54
N SER A 213 -17.56 -4.13 -22.21
CA SER A 213 -18.75 -3.32 -21.90
C SER A 213 -19.35 -3.73 -20.56
N HIS A 214 -19.65 -5.02 -20.41
CA HIS A 214 -20.28 -5.55 -19.21
C HIS A 214 -19.26 -5.97 -18.15
N LYS A 215 -18.11 -6.53 -18.56
CA LYS A 215 -17.01 -7.05 -17.72
C LYS A 215 -17.43 -8.09 -16.69
N THR A 216 -18.23 -9.05 -17.12
CA THR A 216 -18.75 -10.15 -16.29
C THR A 216 -18.61 -11.49 -17.02
N PRO A 217 -18.17 -12.58 -16.37
CA PRO A 217 -18.07 -13.90 -16.97
C PRO A 217 -19.45 -14.49 -17.33
N GLU A 218 -20.50 -14.10 -16.61
CA GLU A 218 -21.88 -14.59 -16.82
C GLU A 218 -22.41 -14.18 -18.20
N ILE A 219 -22.29 -12.89 -18.55
CA ILE A 219 -22.68 -12.41 -19.88
C ILE A 219 -21.73 -12.96 -20.93
N ALA A 220 -20.42 -13.03 -20.66
CA ALA A 220 -19.46 -13.59 -21.60
C ALA A 220 -19.80 -15.05 -21.98
N LYS A 221 -20.26 -15.84 -21.01
CA LYS A 221 -20.75 -17.19 -21.24
C LYS A 221 -22.01 -17.22 -22.11
N LEU A 222 -22.98 -16.33 -21.86
CA LEU A 222 -24.19 -16.22 -22.69
C LEU A 222 -23.86 -15.83 -24.14
N GLN A 223 -22.92 -14.90 -24.33
CA GLN A 223 -22.54 -14.44 -25.67
C GLN A 223 -21.95 -15.54 -26.57
N VAL A 224 -21.34 -16.59 -26.00
CA VAL A 224 -20.75 -17.70 -26.76
C VAL A 224 -21.63 -18.96 -26.81
N GLY A 225 -22.73 -18.98 -26.05
CA GLY A 225 -23.70 -20.10 -25.99
C GLY A 225 -23.04 -21.48 -25.96
N ASP A 226 -23.52 -22.40 -26.79
CA ASP A 226 -22.98 -23.75 -26.96
C ASP A 226 -22.09 -23.93 -28.21
N SER A 227 -21.57 -22.84 -28.77
CA SER A 227 -20.69 -22.89 -29.96
C SER A 227 -19.45 -23.78 -29.72
N THR A 228 -18.91 -24.43 -30.74
CA THR A 228 -17.63 -25.18 -30.61
C THR A 228 -16.43 -24.26 -30.40
N GLU A 229 -16.55 -23.00 -30.83
CA GLU A 229 -15.54 -21.95 -30.68
C GLU A 229 -16.02 -20.91 -29.66
N ALA A 230 -15.08 -20.38 -28.89
CA ALA A 230 -15.31 -19.37 -27.87
C ALA A 230 -14.23 -18.31 -27.97
N ASN A 231 -14.45 -17.35 -28.88
CA ASN A 231 -13.52 -16.26 -29.15
C ASN A 231 -13.98 -15.00 -28.40
N PHE A 232 -13.09 -14.42 -27.62
CA PHE A 232 -13.32 -13.24 -26.79
C PHE A 232 -12.40 -12.10 -27.20
N ILE A 233 -12.76 -10.88 -26.83
CA ILE A 233 -11.89 -9.72 -26.83
C ILE A 233 -12.05 -8.94 -25.52
N ALA A 234 -10.91 -8.61 -24.92
CA ALA A 234 -10.79 -7.87 -23.67
C ALA A 234 -9.94 -6.62 -23.91
N SER A 235 -10.34 -5.48 -23.35
CA SER A 235 -9.60 -4.22 -23.47
C SER A 235 -8.48 -4.09 -22.45
N THR A 236 -8.49 -4.89 -21.38
CA THR A 236 -7.47 -4.88 -20.33
C THR A 236 -7.04 -6.29 -20.00
N VAL A 237 -5.83 -6.45 -19.45
CA VAL A 237 -5.36 -7.76 -18.97
C VAL A 237 -6.17 -8.25 -17.76
N MET A 238 -6.69 -7.34 -16.94
CA MET A 238 -7.58 -7.69 -15.82
C MET A 238 -8.87 -8.38 -16.27
N GLU A 239 -9.45 -7.93 -17.39
CA GLU A 239 -10.60 -8.62 -18.01
C GLU A 239 -10.22 -10.02 -18.49
N ILE A 240 -8.98 -10.22 -18.96
CA ILE A 240 -8.48 -11.54 -19.36
C ILE A 240 -8.30 -12.45 -18.12
N GLU A 241 -7.70 -11.94 -17.04
CA GLU A 241 -7.49 -12.70 -15.81
C GLU A 241 -8.81 -13.17 -15.19
N MET A 242 -9.82 -12.28 -15.08
CA MET A 242 -11.15 -12.64 -14.60
C MET A 242 -11.82 -13.74 -15.44
N MET A 243 -11.51 -13.80 -16.74
CA MET A 243 -12.08 -14.76 -17.67
C MET A 243 -11.39 -16.13 -17.63
N ILE A 244 -10.22 -16.28 -17.00
CA ILE A 244 -9.45 -17.54 -16.97
C ILE A 244 -10.30 -18.74 -16.51
N PRO A 245 -11.06 -18.68 -15.38
CA PRO A 245 -11.86 -19.82 -14.93
C PRO A 245 -12.91 -20.26 -15.95
N LEU A 246 -13.57 -19.31 -16.61
CA LEU A 246 -14.55 -19.59 -17.66
C LEU A 246 -13.85 -20.21 -18.88
N LEU A 247 -12.73 -19.65 -19.32
CA LEU A 247 -11.96 -20.16 -20.47
C LEU A 247 -11.47 -21.59 -20.22
N GLN A 248 -10.97 -21.89 -19.02
CA GLN A 248 -10.59 -23.25 -18.62
C GLN A 248 -11.78 -24.22 -18.67
N ASN A 249 -12.94 -23.81 -18.14
CA ASN A 249 -14.16 -24.64 -18.18
C ASN A 249 -14.61 -24.94 -19.61
N LEU A 250 -14.58 -23.94 -20.49
CA LEU A 250 -14.94 -24.10 -21.90
C LEU A 250 -13.95 -25.05 -22.61
N LYS A 251 -12.65 -24.89 -22.35
CA LYS A 251 -11.61 -25.77 -22.89
C LYS A 251 -11.79 -27.22 -22.45
N GLN A 252 -12.15 -27.45 -21.19
CA GLN A 252 -12.42 -28.80 -20.66
C GLN A 252 -13.63 -29.48 -21.30
N LYS A 253 -14.61 -28.69 -21.75
CA LYS A 253 -15.73 -29.17 -22.56
C LYS A 253 -15.35 -29.42 -24.02
N GLY A 254 -14.07 -29.37 -24.36
CA GLY A 254 -13.56 -29.59 -25.72
C GLY A 254 -13.75 -28.40 -26.66
N ARG A 255 -14.12 -27.21 -26.15
CA ARG A 255 -14.29 -26.02 -26.98
C ARG A 255 -12.94 -25.39 -27.30
N LYS A 256 -12.81 -24.85 -28.50
CA LYS A 256 -11.64 -24.03 -28.88
C LYS A 256 -11.81 -22.65 -28.25
N ILE A 257 -10.83 -22.24 -27.47
CA ILE A 257 -10.85 -20.95 -26.78
C ILE A 257 -9.82 -20.00 -27.38
N ASN A 258 -10.17 -18.73 -27.45
CA ASN A 258 -9.24 -17.67 -27.83
C ASN A 258 -9.69 -16.34 -27.20
N ILE A 259 -8.78 -15.58 -26.60
CA ILE A 259 -9.06 -14.23 -26.11
C ILE A 259 -8.02 -13.23 -26.63
N LEU A 260 -8.54 -12.20 -27.27
CA LEU A 260 -7.76 -11.15 -27.92
C LEU A 260 -7.57 -9.97 -26.96
N TYR A 261 -6.32 -9.55 -26.79
CA TYR A 261 -6.01 -8.27 -26.17
C TYR A 261 -6.32 -7.13 -27.16
N GLY A 262 -7.29 -6.30 -26.82
CA GLY A 262 -8.02 -5.44 -27.75
C GLY A 262 -7.34 -4.14 -28.18
N ILE A 263 -6.06 -3.96 -27.84
CA ILE A 263 -5.22 -2.86 -28.32
C ILE A 263 -3.88 -3.41 -28.83
N PRO A 264 -3.14 -2.65 -29.67
CA PRO A 264 -1.81 -3.07 -30.11
C PRO A 264 -0.88 -3.41 -28.93
N LEU A 265 -0.06 -4.44 -29.10
CA LEU A 265 0.78 -5.00 -28.04
C LEU A 265 1.67 -3.93 -27.43
N VAL A 266 1.55 -3.77 -26.10
CA VAL A 266 2.37 -2.86 -25.30
C VAL A 266 3.37 -3.65 -24.44
N PRO A 267 4.63 -3.19 -24.31
CA PRO A 267 5.68 -3.97 -23.64
C PRO A 267 5.36 -4.34 -22.19
N SER A 268 4.71 -3.45 -21.44
CA SER A 268 4.40 -3.65 -20.01
C SER A 268 3.41 -4.79 -19.75
N GLN A 269 2.63 -5.19 -20.75
CA GLN A 269 1.61 -6.23 -20.61
C GLN A 269 2.11 -7.62 -21.04
N VAL A 270 3.26 -7.70 -21.71
CA VAL A 270 3.84 -8.96 -22.21
C VAL A 270 3.98 -10.03 -21.12
N PRO A 271 4.50 -9.74 -19.90
CA PRO A 271 4.64 -10.77 -18.87
C PRO A 271 3.30 -11.34 -18.39
N LEU A 272 2.28 -10.48 -18.24
CA LEU A 272 0.95 -10.89 -17.76
C LEU A 272 0.20 -11.69 -18.84
N LEU A 273 0.26 -11.25 -20.10
CA LEU A 273 -0.33 -11.98 -21.23
C LEU A 273 0.36 -13.33 -21.44
N ALA A 274 1.68 -13.41 -21.29
CA ALA A 274 2.42 -14.67 -21.39
C ALA A 274 2.05 -15.65 -20.27
N LYS A 275 1.80 -15.15 -19.05
CA LYS A 275 1.29 -15.97 -17.94
C LYS A 275 -0.08 -16.56 -18.26
N ALA A 276 -1.03 -15.74 -18.74
CA ALA A 276 -2.35 -16.21 -19.14
C ALA A 276 -2.26 -17.22 -20.31
N ALA A 277 -1.40 -16.97 -21.29
CA ALA A 277 -1.14 -17.86 -22.41
C ALA A 277 -0.64 -19.24 -21.95
N ARG A 278 0.32 -19.26 -21.02
CA ARG A 278 0.85 -20.50 -20.44
C ARG A 278 -0.22 -21.30 -19.70
N GLU A 279 -1.09 -20.63 -18.94
CA GLU A 279 -2.16 -21.25 -18.18
C GLU A 279 -3.28 -21.81 -19.07
N LEU A 280 -3.63 -21.10 -20.13
CA LEU A 280 -4.71 -21.48 -21.05
C LEU A 280 -4.22 -22.36 -22.21
N GLY A 281 -2.91 -22.42 -22.46
CA GLY A 281 -2.23 -23.23 -23.48
C GLY A 281 -2.23 -22.60 -24.89
N GLU A 282 -1.74 -23.36 -25.86
CA GLU A 282 -1.55 -22.87 -27.24
C GLU A 282 -2.84 -22.34 -27.87
N ASN A 283 -2.70 -21.32 -28.73
CA ASN A 283 -3.79 -20.64 -29.44
C ASN A 283 -4.83 -19.91 -28.56
N SER A 284 -4.62 -19.85 -27.24
CA SER A 284 -5.58 -19.24 -26.32
C SER A 284 -5.51 -17.72 -26.23
N ILE A 285 -4.32 -17.12 -26.36
CA ILE A 285 -4.11 -15.67 -26.31
C ILE A 285 -3.76 -15.14 -27.70
N THR A 286 -4.42 -14.06 -28.11
CA THR A 286 -4.09 -13.31 -29.33
C THR A 286 -3.78 -11.87 -28.99
N VAL A 287 -2.82 -11.29 -29.70
CA VAL A 287 -2.45 -9.88 -29.59
C VAL A 287 -2.60 -9.17 -30.93
N MET A 288 -2.73 -7.85 -30.92
CA MET A 288 -2.71 -7.05 -32.14
C MET A 288 -1.34 -6.38 -32.31
N ILE A 289 -0.89 -6.21 -33.56
CA ILE A 289 0.26 -5.35 -33.89
C ILE A 289 -0.06 -4.43 -35.07
N ASP A 290 0.55 -3.27 -35.09
CA ASP A 290 0.51 -2.28 -36.19
C ASP A 290 1.87 -1.60 -36.40
N HIS A 291 2.92 -2.04 -35.70
CA HIS A 291 4.26 -1.49 -35.83
C HIS A 291 5.35 -2.59 -35.76
N PRO A 292 6.42 -2.53 -36.59
CA PRO A 292 7.51 -3.51 -36.53
C PRO A 292 8.20 -3.62 -35.17
N ASP A 293 8.26 -2.53 -34.40
CA ASP A 293 8.88 -2.52 -33.07
C ASP A 293 8.10 -3.35 -32.05
N GLN A 294 6.90 -3.84 -32.40
CA GLN A 294 6.15 -4.78 -31.58
C GLN A 294 6.62 -6.23 -31.73
N LEU A 295 7.35 -6.56 -32.79
CA LEU A 295 7.80 -7.92 -33.08
C LEU A 295 8.76 -8.48 -32.01
N PRO A 296 9.76 -7.74 -31.48
CA PRO A 296 10.59 -8.25 -30.37
C PRO A 296 9.77 -8.57 -29.11
N TYR A 297 8.69 -7.81 -28.85
CA TYR A 297 7.81 -8.05 -27.71
C TYR A 297 6.90 -9.24 -27.94
N LEU A 298 6.49 -9.49 -29.18
CA LEU A 298 5.77 -10.68 -29.59
C LEU A 298 6.64 -11.93 -29.43
N GLU A 299 7.90 -11.89 -29.87
CA GLU A 299 8.87 -12.97 -29.67
C GLU A 299 9.10 -13.25 -28.18
N LYS A 300 9.25 -12.19 -27.37
CA LYS A 300 9.35 -12.31 -25.91
C LYS A 300 8.10 -12.93 -25.30
N LEU A 301 6.91 -12.57 -25.77
CA LEU A 301 5.66 -13.18 -25.31
C LEU A 301 5.64 -14.67 -25.59
N SER A 302 5.93 -15.08 -26.83
CA SER A 302 5.96 -16.50 -27.24
C SER A 302 7.01 -17.29 -26.46
N SER A 303 8.20 -16.72 -26.25
CA SER A 303 9.25 -17.34 -25.43
C SER A 303 8.79 -17.57 -23.99
N LEU A 304 8.14 -16.56 -23.37
CA LEU A 304 7.62 -16.68 -22.01
C LEU A 304 6.39 -17.60 -21.92
N ALA A 305 5.56 -17.67 -22.94
CA ALA A 305 4.40 -18.57 -22.99
C ALA A 305 4.82 -20.04 -23.19
N GLY A 306 5.94 -20.26 -23.88
CA GLY A 306 6.45 -21.60 -24.25
C GLY A 306 5.85 -22.15 -25.54
N HIS A 307 5.11 -21.34 -26.29
CA HIS A 307 4.48 -21.70 -27.57
C HIS A 307 4.24 -20.44 -28.42
N PRO A 308 4.01 -20.57 -29.74
CA PRO A 308 3.77 -19.43 -30.62
C PRO A 308 2.55 -18.60 -30.16
N THR A 309 2.68 -17.27 -30.21
CA THR A 309 1.59 -16.33 -29.91
C THR A 309 0.77 -16.05 -31.17
N CYS A 310 -0.56 -16.07 -31.05
CA CYS A 310 -1.45 -15.71 -32.14
C CYS A 310 -1.49 -14.18 -32.34
N VAL A 311 -1.53 -13.72 -33.59
CA VAL A 311 -1.42 -12.29 -33.93
C VAL A 311 -2.47 -11.86 -34.95
N PHE A 312 -3.08 -10.70 -34.72
CA PHE A 312 -3.76 -9.94 -35.76
C PHE A 312 -2.93 -8.70 -36.14
N VAL A 313 -2.89 -8.35 -37.43
CA VAL A 313 -2.41 -7.03 -37.84
C VAL A 313 -3.58 -6.05 -37.83
N LYS A 314 -3.45 -4.95 -37.09
CA LYS A 314 -4.50 -3.95 -36.97
C LYS A 314 -4.53 -3.03 -38.19
N VAL A 315 -5.69 -2.95 -38.85
CA VAL A 315 -5.93 -2.12 -40.03
C VAL A 315 -6.85 -0.95 -39.68
N ASP A 316 -6.47 0.24 -40.13
CA ASP A 316 -7.30 1.44 -40.08
C ASP A 316 -8.07 1.61 -41.40
N THR A 317 -9.39 1.37 -41.36
CA THR A 317 -10.27 1.50 -42.54
C THR A 317 -11.04 2.82 -42.57
N GLY A 318 -10.50 3.90 -41.97
CA GLY A 318 -10.95 5.27 -42.27
C GLY A 318 -11.31 6.18 -41.09
N TYR A 319 -11.02 5.79 -39.84
CA TYR A 319 -11.26 6.68 -38.69
C TYR A 319 -9.97 7.16 -38.02
N HIS A 320 -8.81 6.56 -38.33
CA HIS A 320 -7.53 6.97 -37.75
C HIS A 320 -7.46 6.79 -36.23
N ARG A 321 -8.14 5.77 -35.69
CA ARG A 321 -8.10 5.42 -34.25
C ARG A 321 -6.84 4.66 -33.86
N ALA A 322 -6.53 3.59 -34.60
CA ALA A 322 -5.40 2.69 -34.41
C ALA A 322 -5.29 1.77 -35.63
N GLY A 323 -4.09 1.25 -35.91
CA GLY A 323 -3.83 0.42 -37.09
C GLY A 323 -3.18 1.17 -38.25
N LEU A 324 -2.71 0.39 -39.23
CA LEU A 324 -2.13 0.90 -40.47
C LEU A 324 -3.20 1.00 -41.57
N PRO A 325 -3.14 2.02 -42.44
CA PRO A 325 -4.02 2.07 -43.60
C PRO A 325 -3.72 0.89 -44.55
N PRO A 326 -4.71 0.36 -45.29
CA PRO A 326 -4.55 -0.77 -46.21
C PRO A 326 -3.31 -0.71 -47.12
N VAL A 327 -3.04 0.47 -47.69
CA VAL A 327 -1.94 0.72 -48.62
C VAL A 327 -0.54 0.72 -47.98
N SER A 328 -0.47 0.84 -46.66
CA SER A 328 0.80 0.89 -45.91
C SER A 328 0.88 -0.22 -44.86
N LEU A 329 0.13 -1.31 -45.05
CA LEU A 329 0.10 -2.44 -44.13
C LEU A 329 1.49 -3.06 -43.91
N ASN A 330 2.34 -3.03 -44.94
CA ASN A 330 3.72 -3.50 -44.87
C ASN A 330 4.75 -2.39 -44.55
N LYS A 331 4.37 -1.41 -43.73
CA LYS A 331 5.28 -0.34 -43.30
C LYS A 331 6.57 -0.92 -42.69
N ASN A 332 7.73 -0.48 -43.20
CA ASN A 332 9.05 -0.86 -42.70
C ASN A 332 9.28 -2.40 -42.60
N GLY A 333 8.66 -3.14 -43.53
CA GLY A 333 8.75 -4.58 -43.65
C GLY A 333 8.04 -5.37 -42.55
N LEU A 334 6.95 -4.82 -42.00
CA LEU A 334 6.19 -5.44 -40.91
C LEU A 334 5.74 -6.87 -41.27
N LEU A 335 5.19 -7.06 -42.47
CA LEU A 335 4.64 -8.34 -42.91
C LEU A 335 5.75 -9.34 -43.22
N GLU A 336 6.87 -8.94 -43.85
CA GLU A 336 8.02 -9.84 -44.06
C GLU A 336 8.60 -10.32 -42.74
N LYS A 337 8.79 -9.41 -41.78
CA LYS A 337 9.35 -9.78 -40.47
C LYS A 337 8.39 -10.65 -39.67
N LEU A 338 7.09 -10.41 -39.76
CA LEU A 338 6.08 -11.27 -39.15
C LEU A 338 6.05 -12.66 -39.80
N ALA A 339 6.19 -12.74 -41.12
CA ALA A 339 6.29 -14.02 -41.83
C ALA A 339 7.53 -14.80 -41.38
N SER A 340 8.70 -14.15 -41.27
CA SER A 340 9.91 -14.75 -40.71
C SER A 340 9.72 -15.22 -39.28
N ALA A 341 9.04 -14.44 -38.43
CA ALA A 341 8.73 -14.83 -37.06
C ALA A 341 7.79 -16.05 -36.99
N GLU A 342 6.86 -16.19 -37.93
CA GLU A 342 6.01 -17.38 -38.04
C GLU A 342 6.80 -18.62 -38.52
N GLU A 343 7.71 -18.47 -39.49
CA GLU A 343 8.56 -19.56 -39.99
C GLU A 343 9.44 -20.20 -38.90
N ILE A 344 9.98 -19.40 -37.98
CA ILE A 344 10.81 -19.88 -36.86
C ILE A 344 9.97 -20.30 -35.63
N GLY A 345 8.64 -20.29 -35.72
CA GLY A 345 7.74 -20.69 -34.63
C GLY A 345 7.58 -19.64 -33.52
N GLY A 346 7.95 -18.39 -33.76
CA GLY A 346 7.81 -17.28 -32.81
C GLY A 346 6.43 -16.62 -32.82
N ALA A 347 5.62 -16.82 -33.86
CA ALA A 347 4.28 -16.22 -33.97
C ALA A 347 3.35 -17.06 -34.85
N ARG A 348 2.04 -16.76 -34.83
CA ARG A 348 1.04 -17.31 -35.74
C ARG A 348 0.05 -16.23 -36.19
N LEU A 349 0.13 -15.79 -37.45
CA LEU A 349 -0.74 -14.74 -37.99
C LEU A 349 -2.17 -15.22 -38.22
N LEU A 350 -3.15 -14.80 -37.42
CA LEU A 350 -4.55 -15.17 -37.64
C LEU A 350 -5.18 -14.42 -38.83
N GLY A 351 -4.78 -13.16 -39.04
CA GLY A 351 -5.20 -12.35 -40.18
C GLY A 351 -5.21 -10.86 -39.86
N LEU A 352 -6.22 -10.14 -40.35
CA LEU A 352 -6.37 -8.70 -40.14
C LEU A 352 -7.51 -8.41 -39.17
N TYR A 353 -7.33 -7.38 -38.34
CA TYR A 353 -8.37 -6.89 -37.45
C TYR A 353 -8.62 -5.42 -37.73
N SER A 354 -9.88 -5.01 -37.94
CA SER A 354 -10.28 -3.60 -37.99
C SER A 354 -11.36 -3.28 -36.97
N HIS A 355 -11.60 -2.00 -36.72
CA HIS A 355 -12.74 -1.58 -35.91
C HIS A 355 -13.21 -0.21 -36.40
N SER A 356 -14.38 -0.16 -37.02
CA SER A 356 -14.94 1.07 -37.57
C SER A 356 -15.69 1.90 -36.52
N SER A 357 -15.12 3.05 -36.16
CA SER A 357 -15.79 4.05 -35.31
C SER A 357 -16.79 4.93 -36.07
N LEU A 358 -16.95 4.75 -37.38
CA LEU A 358 -18.07 5.34 -38.14
C LEU A 358 -19.40 4.63 -37.85
N SER A 359 -19.37 3.51 -37.13
CA SER A 359 -20.57 2.74 -36.76
C SER A 359 -21.64 3.55 -35.99
N TYR A 360 -21.26 4.61 -35.28
CA TYR A 360 -22.19 5.42 -34.47
C TYR A 360 -22.72 6.67 -35.19
N SER A 361 -22.22 6.99 -36.39
CA SER A 361 -22.77 8.10 -37.21
C SER A 361 -23.94 7.65 -38.09
N GLY A 362 -24.13 6.34 -38.27
CA GLY A 362 -25.29 5.77 -38.96
C GLY A 362 -26.55 5.81 -38.09
N THR A 363 -27.67 6.17 -38.70
CA THR A 363 -29.00 6.26 -38.05
C THR A 363 -30.04 5.36 -38.71
N THR A 364 -29.62 4.53 -39.66
CA THR A 364 -30.46 3.56 -40.39
C THR A 364 -29.75 2.21 -40.54
N PRO A 365 -30.50 1.10 -40.74
CA PRO A 365 -29.91 -0.22 -41.04
C PRO A 365 -28.98 -0.22 -42.26
N GLU A 366 -29.37 0.51 -43.32
CA GLU A 366 -28.62 0.66 -44.57
C GLU A 366 -27.23 1.25 -44.32
N GLN A 367 -27.16 2.36 -43.57
CA GLN A 367 -25.88 3.01 -43.23
C GLN A 367 -25.00 2.09 -42.38
N ALA A 368 -25.58 1.40 -41.40
CA ALA A 368 -24.84 0.46 -40.55
C ALA A 368 -24.26 -0.70 -41.38
N MET A 369 -25.02 -1.29 -42.30
CA MET A 369 -24.52 -2.32 -43.22
C MET A 369 -23.47 -1.76 -44.20
N GLY A 370 -23.68 -0.58 -44.76
CA GLY A 370 -22.74 0.08 -45.67
C GLY A 370 -21.37 0.32 -45.02
N HIS A 371 -21.34 0.76 -43.77
CA HIS A 371 -20.10 0.90 -43.00
C HIS A 371 -19.39 -0.44 -42.80
N LEU A 372 -20.12 -1.52 -42.53
CA LEU A 372 -19.55 -2.87 -42.40
C LEU A 372 -18.98 -3.39 -43.72
N ILE A 373 -19.69 -3.17 -44.84
CA ILE A 373 -19.20 -3.51 -46.19
C ILE A 373 -17.88 -2.81 -46.49
N SER A 374 -17.80 -1.50 -46.21
CA SER A 374 -16.60 -0.71 -46.43
C SER A 374 -15.41 -1.22 -45.60
N GLU A 375 -15.66 -1.61 -44.35
CA GLU A 375 -14.63 -2.16 -43.45
C GLU A 375 -14.11 -3.51 -43.96
N ILE A 376 -14.99 -4.42 -44.37
CA ILE A 376 -14.59 -5.73 -44.93
C ILE A 376 -13.77 -5.54 -46.21
N ARG A 377 -14.23 -4.69 -47.13
CA ARG A 377 -13.52 -4.40 -48.38
C ARG A 377 -12.13 -3.84 -48.13
N GLY A 378 -12.01 -2.85 -47.24
CA GLY A 378 -10.71 -2.26 -46.90
C GLY A 378 -9.70 -3.28 -46.40
N CYS A 379 -10.13 -4.24 -45.57
CA CYS A 379 -9.27 -5.35 -45.14
C CYS A 379 -8.99 -6.37 -46.25
N LYS A 380 -9.98 -6.69 -47.09
CA LYS A 380 -9.83 -7.63 -48.21
C LYS A 380 -8.80 -7.12 -49.21
N ASP A 381 -8.93 -5.87 -49.62
CA ASP A 381 -7.99 -5.21 -50.55
C ASP A 381 -6.57 -5.18 -49.96
N ALA A 382 -6.45 -4.97 -48.63
CA ALA A 382 -5.16 -5.00 -47.94
C ALA A 382 -4.51 -6.39 -47.96
N LEU A 383 -5.30 -7.46 -47.76
CA LEU A 383 -4.81 -8.84 -47.86
C LEU A 383 -4.38 -9.19 -49.28
N GLU A 384 -5.21 -8.89 -50.28
CA GLU A 384 -4.95 -9.22 -51.69
C GLU A 384 -3.69 -8.52 -52.21
N THR A 385 -3.50 -7.24 -51.85
CA THR A 385 -2.31 -6.46 -52.25
C THR A 385 -1.01 -7.03 -51.65
N ASN A 386 -1.09 -7.66 -50.47
CA ASN A 386 0.08 -8.17 -49.74
C ASN A 386 0.20 -9.71 -49.77
N LEU A 387 -0.59 -10.41 -50.59
CA LEU A 387 -0.68 -11.87 -50.61
C LEU A 387 0.67 -12.58 -50.79
N HIS A 388 1.60 -11.95 -51.52
CA HIS A 388 2.95 -12.47 -51.77
C HIS A 388 3.85 -12.51 -50.53
N LEU A 389 3.50 -11.78 -49.46
CA LEU A 389 4.24 -11.73 -48.18
C LEU A 389 3.57 -12.54 -47.06
N LEU A 390 2.35 -13.02 -47.31
CA LEU A 390 1.51 -13.67 -46.32
C LEU A 390 1.58 -15.20 -46.47
N PRO A 391 1.31 -15.96 -45.40
CA PRO A 391 1.34 -17.41 -45.47
C PRO A 391 0.29 -17.94 -46.45
N LYS A 392 0.58 -19.06 -47.12
CA LYS A 392 -0.31 -19.72 -48.10
C LYS A 392 -1.46 -20.50 -47.43
N ARG A 393 -2.09 -19.89 -46.43
CA ARG A 393 -3.31 -20.38 -45.78
C ARG A 393 -4.33 -19.26 -45.71
N GLU A 394 -5.60 -19.64 -45.59
CA GLU A 394 -6.69 -18.68 -45.44
C GLU A 394 -6.52 -17.87 -44.14
N LEU A 395 -6.66 -16.55 -44.25
CA LEU A 395 -6.54 -15.59 -43.14
C LEU A 395 -7.91 -15.00 -42.80
N ILE A 396 -8.10 -14.66 -41.53
CA ILE A 396 -9.37 -14.14 -41.00
C ILE A 396 -9.39 -12.61 -41.12
N ILE A 397 -10.50 -12.05 -41.59
CA ILE A 397 -10.81 -10.62 -41.47
C ILE A 397 -11.76 -10.43 -40.29
N SER A 398 -11.26 -9.93 -39.16
CA SER A 398 -12.05 -9.65 -37.96
C SER A 398 -12.50 -8.18 -37.94
N VAL A 399 -13.81 -7.93 -38.01
CA VAL A 399 -14.37 -6.57 -38.20
C VAL A 399 -15.65 -6.33 -37.40
N GLY A 400 -15.95 -5.04 -37.19
CA GLY A 400 -17.26 -4.59 -36.75
C GLY A 400 -17.30 -3.80 -35.44
N ALA A 401 -18.50 -3.30 -35.17
CA ALA A 401 -18.90 -2.66 -33.93
C ALA A 401 -20.37 -3.00 -33.68
N THR A 402 -20.89 -2.71 -32.48
CA THR A 402 -22.25 -3.12 -32.10
C THR A 402 -23.32 -2.75 -33.16
N PRO A 403 -23.42 -1.50 -33.66
CA PRO A 403 -24.44 -1.16 -34.66
C PRO A 403 -24.30 -1.94 -35.98
N GLN A 404 -23.08 -2.07 -36.48
CA GLN A 404 -22.78 -2.80 -37.73
C GLN A 404 -23.09 -4.30 -37.63
N VAL A 405 -22.76 -4.92 -36.50
CA VAL A 405 -22.97 -6.36 -36.31
C VAL A 405 -24.44 -6.64 -36.01
N VAL A 406 -25.13 -5.77 -35.27
CA VAL A 406 -26.58 -5.88 -35.08
C VAL A 406 -27.32 -5.75 -36.42
N SER A 407 -26.87 -4.87 -37.32
CA SER A 407 -27.51 -4.73 -38.63
C SER A 407 -27.39 -5.97 -39.52
N SER A 408 -26.44 -6.89 -39.23
CA SER A 408 -26.36 -8.19 -39.91
C SER A 408 -27.60 -9.08 -39.70
N GLN A 409 -28.40 -8.83 -38.65
CA GLN A 409 -29.66 -9.53 -38.42
C GLN A 409 -30.66 -9.31 -39.56
N ASN A 410 -30.60 -8.16 -40.25
CA ASN A 410 -31.47 -7.85 -41.38
C ASN A 410 -31.20 -8.73 -42.63
N LEU A 411 -30.09 -9.49 -42.67
CA LEU A 411 -29.75 -10.41 -43.76
C LEU A 411 -30.49 -11.75 -43.69
N LEU A 412 -31.10 -12.04 -42.53
CA LEU A 412 -31.89 -13.25 -42.32
C LEU A 412 -33.26 -13.19 -42.99
N ARG A 413 -33.67 -12.00 -43.43
CA ARG A 413 -34.93 -11.75 -44.12
C ARG A 413 -34.79 -12.05 -45.61
N ASP A 414 -35.58 -12.98 -46.11
CA ASP A 414 -35.63 -13.27 -47.56
C ASP A 414 -36.26 -12.12 -48.36
N ASP A 415 -37.08 -11.29 -47.71
CA ASP A 415 -37.77 -10.11 -48.25
C ASP A 415 -37.04 -8.78 -47.96
N SER A 416 -35.78 -8.82 -47.53
CA SER A 416 -35.04 -7.62 -47.11
C SER A 416 -35.06 -6.53 -48.20
N PRO A 417 -35.59 -5.32 -47.93
CA PRO A 417 -35.70 -4.26 -48.92
C PRO A 417 -34.35 -3.60 -49.26
N TYR A 418 -33.35 -3.79 -48.39
CA TYR A 418 -32.06 -3.10 -48.45
C TYR A 418 -31.13 -3.70 -49.50
N ALA A 419 -30.53 -2.87 -50.35
CA ALA A 419 -29.57 -3.33 -51.35
C ALA A 419 -28.28 -3.82 -50.68
N GLU A 420 -27.87 -3.13 -49.63
CA GLU A 420 -26.71 -3.40 -48.79
C GLU A 420 -26.79 -4.79 -48.14
N ALA A 421 -27.99 -5.27 -47.80
CA ALA A 421 -28.16 -6.62 -47.24
C ALA A 421 -27.76 -7.70 -48.25
N ARG A 422 -28.12 -7.55 -49.53
CA ARG A 422 -27.74 -8.48 -50.60
C ARG A 422 -26.23 -8.44 -50.86
N GLU A 423 -25.67 -7.24 -50.89
CA GLU A 423 -24.23 -7.01 -51.11
C GLU A 423 -23.39 -7.58 -49.96
N LEU A 424 -23.75 -7.30 -48.71
CA LEU A 424 -23.06 -7.84 -47.54
C LEU A 424 -23.16 -9.38 -47.51
N LYS A 425 -24.32 -9.96 -47.82
CA LYS A 425 -24.50 -11.43 -47.88
C LYS A 425 -23.62 -12.08 -48.95
N ALA A 426 -23.39 -11.42 -50.09
CA ALA A 426 -22.45 -11.89 -51.10
C ALA A 426 -21.00 -11.79 -50.59
N LEU A 427 -20.62 -10.65 -50.02
CA LEU A 427 -19.27 -10.40 -49.52
C LEU A 427 -18.86 -11.39 -48.41
N LEU A 428 -19.78 -11.70 -47.48
CA LEU A 428 -19.54 -12.68 -46.41
C LEU A 428 -19.37 -14.12 -46.92
N ARG A 429 -19.88 -14.46 -48.11
CA ARG A 429 -19.68 -15.78 -48.73
C ARG A 429 -18.34 -15.90 -49.45
N GLU A 430 -17.80 -14.78 -49.91
CA GLU A 430 -16.56 -14.72 -50.68
C GLU A 430 -15.31 -14.52 -49.82
N THR A 431 -15.47 -14.28 -48.52
CA THR A 431 -14.36 -13.84 -47.65
C THR A 431 -14.50 -14.45 -46.27
N ASN A 432 -13.39 -14.94 -45.71
CA ASN A 432 -13.34 -15.52 -44.36
C ASN A 432 -13.43 -14.42 -43.29
N VAL A 433 -14.65 -14.11 -42.86
CA VAL A 433 -14.94 -13.00 -41.94
C VAL A 433 -15.28 -13.51 -40.54
N GLU A 434 -14.72 -12.84 -39.53
CA GLU A 434 -15.13 -12.92 -38.12
C GLU A 434 -15.78 -11.60 -37.72
N LEU A 435 -17.03 -11.62 -37.26
CA LEU A 435 -17.68 -10.41 -36.75
C LEU A 435 -17.35 -10.21 -35.26
N HIS A 436 -17.22 -8.96 -34.81
CA HIS A 436 -17.06 -8.66 -33.38
C HIS A 436 -17.93 -7.50 -32.89
N ALA A 437 -18.57 -7.70 -31.73
CA ALA A 437 -19.46 -6.73 -31.11
C ALA A 437 -19.46 -6.86 -29.58
N GLY A 438 -19.70 -5.74 -28.88
CA GLY A 438 -19.46 -5.68 -27.44
C GLY A 438 -20.56 -5.18 -26.55
N VAL A 439 -21.33 -4.17 -26.96
CA VAL A 439 -22.41 -3.63 -26.12
C VAL A 439 -23.75 -4.30 -26.46
N TYR A 440 -23.82 -5.05 -27.56
CA TYR A 440 -25.05 -5.67 -28.06
C TYR A 440 -25.86 -6.51 -27.05
N PRO A 441 -25.28 -7.16 -26.02
CA PRO A 441 -26.10 -7.89 -25.06
C PRO A 441 -26.92 -6.96 -24.17
N ILE A 442 -26.36 -5.80 -23.80
CA ILE A 442 -26.97 -4.89 -22.82
C ILE A 442 -27.59 -3.64 -23.46
N LEU A 443 -27.04 -3.19 -24.59
CA LEU A 443 -27.36 -1.94 -25.28
C LEU A 443 -27.31 -0.69 -24.37
N ASP A 444 -27.42 0.48 -24.97
CA ASP A 444 -27.59 1.77 -24.32
C ASP A 444 -28.28 2.74 -25.31
N MET A 445 -28.59 3.96 -24.86
CA MET A 445 -29.28 4.91 -25.73
C MET A 445 -28.48 5.26 -26.99
N GLN A 446 -27.14 5.28 -26.96
CA GLN A 446 -26.36 5.54 -28.16
C GLN A 446 -26.52 4.41 -29.19
N GLN A 447 -26.46 3.14 -28.78
CA GLN A 447 -26.67 2.04 -29.73
C GLN A 447 -28.11 1.94 -30.21
N PHE A 448 -29.08 2.12 -29.32
CA PHE A 448 -30.49 2.12 -29.69
C PHE A 448 -30.80 3.20 -30.74
N SER A 449 -30.19 4.39 -30.60
CA SER A 449 -30.38 5.52 -31.53
C SER A 449 -29.86 5.31 -32.95
N THR A 450 -29.07 4.26 -33.19
CA THR A 450 -28.57 3.95 -34.54
C THR A 450 -29.61 3.28 -35.42
N ASN A 451 -30.71 2.78 -34.85
CA ASN A 451 -31.74 2.00 -35.53
C ASN A 451 -31.16 0.87 -36.40
N ALA A 452 -30.12 0.18 -35.91
CA ALA A 452 -29.40 -0.82 -36.70
C ALA A 452 -30.25 -2.05 -37.05
N SER A 453 -31.24 -2.41 -36.22
CA SER A 453 -32.18 -3.49 -36.47
C SER A 453 -33.52 -2.92 -36.95
N ALA A 454 -34.06 -3.48 -38.04
CA ALA A 454 -35.38 -3.09 -38.55
C ALA A 454 -36.54 -3.55 -37.64
N ASP A 455 -36.29 -4.54 -36.79
CA ASP A 455 -37.30 -5.17 -35.92
C ASP A 455 -37.15 -4.75 -34.44
N ALA A 456 -36.46 -3.63 -34.15
CA ALA A 456 -36.25 -3.16 -32.77
C ALA A 456 -37.57 -2.71 -32.12
N GLY A 457 -37.82 -3.17 -30.89
CA GLY A 457 -38.99 -2.79 -30.08
C GLY A 457 -38.86 -1.42 -29.40
N PHE A 458 -39.61 -1.24 -28.31
CA PHE A 458 -39.48 -0.05 -27.46
C PHE A 458 -38.15 -0.06 -26.71
N LEU A 459 -37.65 1.12 -26.30
CA LEU A 459 -36.35 1.23 -25.64
C LEU A 459 -36.26 0.37 -24.37
N GLU A 460 -37.33 0.27 -23.59
CA GLU A 460 -37.36 -0.53 -22.36
C GLU A 460 -37.34 -2.04 -22.62
N ASP A 461 -37.75 -2.46 -23.82
CA ASP A 461 -37.69 -3.86 -24.22
C ASP A 461 -36.31 -4.23 -24.77
N GLU A 462 -35.50 -3.26 -25.21
CA GLU A 462 -34.21 -3.46 -25.87
C GLU A 462 -32.99 -3.03 -25.04
N ILE A 463 -33.12 -2.17 -24.03
CA ILE A 463 -31.97 -1.74 -23.21
C ILE A 463 -32.00 -2.48 -21.87
N ALA A 464 -31.08 -3.42 -21.68
CA ALA A 464 -31.01 -4.27 -20.49
C ALA A 464 -30.42 -3.56 -19.26
N ILE A 465 -29.61 -2.50 -19.46
CA ILE A 465 -28.98 -1.76 -18.36
C ILE A 465 -29.81 -0.54 -17.94
N ALA A 466 -30.00 -0.38 -16.64
CA ALA A 466 -30.58 0.81 -16.04
C ALA A 466 -29.86 1.20 -14.75
N VAL A 467 -29.85 2.50 -14.45
CA VAL A 467 -29.39 3.04 -13.17
C VAL A 467 -30.59 3.40 -12.32
N LEU A 468 -30.67 2.82 -11.12
CA LEU A 468 -31.63 3.18 -10.10
C LEU A 468 -31.16 4.43 -9.36
N THR A 469 -32.07 5.38 -9.18
CA THR A 469 -31.82 6.60 -8.41
C THR A 469 -33.10 7.11 -7.77
N GLU A 470 -32.96 7.98 -6.78
CA GLU A 470 -34.04 8.57 -6.01
C GLU A 470 -34.35 10.00 -6.48
N VAL A 471 -35.63 10.34 -6.50
CA VAL A 471 -36.11 11.69 -6.73
C VAL A 471 -35.95 12.52 -5.45
N CYS A 472 -35.08 13.53 -5.49
CA CYS A 472 -34.82 14.41 -4.35
C CYS A 472 -35.83 15.55 -4.25
N SER A 473 -36.31 16.06 -5.38
CA SER A 473 -37.16 17.26 -5.44
C SER A 473 -37.96 17.27 -6.73
N VAL A 474 -39.16 17.86 -6.69
CA VAL A 474 -40.05 18.03 -7.83
C VAL A 474 -40.57 19.46 -7.82
N TYR A 475 -40.53 20.13 -8.97
CA TYR A 475 -40.88 21.54 -9.13
C TYR A 475 -41.99 21.65 -10.18
N ASN A 476 -43.24 21.54 -9.74
CA ASN A 476 -44.43 21.45 -10.59
C ASN A 476 -45.38 22.65 -10.47
N ASP A 477 -45.14 23.55 -9.52
CA ASP A 477 -46.09 24.57 -9.07
C ASP A 477 -45.57 26.00 -9.33
N GLY A 478 -44.80 26.17 -10.42
CA GLY A 478 -44.32 27.46 -10.91
C GLY A 478 -43.03 27.97 -10.27
N GLU A 479 -42.31 27.11 -9.54
CA GLU A 479 -41.02 27.45 -8.91
C GLU A 479 -39.89 27.67 -9.92
N ARG A 480 -40.08 27.17 -11.15
CA ARG A 480 -39.16 27.21 -12.28
C ARG A 480 -39.92 27.56 -13.56
N GLU A 481 -39.20 27.98 -14.59
CA GLU A 481 -39.76 28.33 -15.91
C GLU A 481 -40.47 27.14 -16.59
N LYS A 482 -39.99 25.91 -16.33
CA LYS A 482 -40.57 24.66 -16.81
C LYS A 482 -40.63 23.65 -15.66
N PRO A 483 -41.62 22.75 -15.62
CA PRO A 483 -41.66 21.66 -14.66
C PRO A 483 -40.42 20.77 -14.76
N GLU A 484 -39.79 20.50 -13.62
CA GLU A 484 -38.57 19.68 -13.56
C GLU A 484 -38.46 18.90 -12.24
N ALA A 485 -37.62 17.88 -12.21
CA ALA A 485 -37.31 17.10 -10.99
C ALA A 485 -35.79 16.94 -10.82
N LEU A 486 -35.33 16.82 -9.57
CA LEU A 486 -33.93 16.54 -9.22
C LEU A 486 -33.77 15.06 -8.87
N LEU A 487 -32.80 14.38 -9.49
CA LEU A 487 -32.42 13.00 -9.17
C LEU A 487 -31.06 12.95 -8.44
N ALA A 488 -30.93 12.05 -7.47
CA ALA A 488 -29.67 11.71 -6.77
C ALA A 488 -28.73 10.84 -7.62
N ALA A 489 -28.52 11.21 -8.88
CA ALA A 489 -27.56 10.56 -9.76
C ALA A 489 -27.03 11.58 -10.77
N GLY A 490 -25.73 11.85 -10.71
CA GLY A 490 -25.04 12.77 -11.62
C GLY A 490 -24.11 12.07 -12.61
N THR A 491 -23.11 12.81 -13.07
CA THR A 491 -22.10 12.37 -14.04
C THR A 491 -21.34 11.14 -13.55
N LEU A 492 -21.08 11.02 -12.24
CA LEU A 492 -20.41 9.85 -11.69
C LEU A 492 -21.25 8.58 -11.86
N ALA A 493 -22.57 8.69 -11.71
CA ALA A 493 -23.49 7.56 -11.76
C ALA A 493 -23.93 7.19 -13.19
N LEU A 494 -24.07 8.17 -14.09
CA LEU A 494 -24.64 8.00 -15.43
C LEU A 494 -23.64 8.13 -16.58
N GLY A 495 -22.51 8.84 -16.39
CA GLY A 495 -21.65 9.31 -17.47
C GLY A 495 -22.10 10.66 -18.04
N ARG A 496 -21.31 11.23 -18.97
CA ARG A 496 -21.61 12.51 -19.64
C ARG A 496 -21.39 12.41 -21.15
N GLU A 497 -21.86 11.32 -21.72
CA GLU A 497 -21.76 11.04 -23.15
C GLU A 497 -23.04 11.50 -23.85
N PRO A 498 -22.95 12.31 -24.93
CA PRO A 498 -24.12 12.78 -25.65
C PRO A 498 -24.78 11.64 -26.44
N CYS A 499 -26.09 11.76 -26.70
CA CYS A 499 -26.82 10.85 -27.57
C CYS A 499 -27.29 11.58 -28.84
N PRO A 500 -27.13 11.01 -30.05
CA PRO A 500 -27.56 11.69 -31.28
C PRO A 500 -29.08 11.87 -31.42
N SER A 501 -29.89 10.99 -30.82
CA SER A 501 -31.35 11.02 -31.01
C SER A 501 -32.08 12.05 -30.15
N TYR A 502 -31.45 12.57 -29.09
CA TYR A 502 -32.07 13.53 -28.20
C TYR A 502 -31.06 14.37 -27.42
N SER A 503 -31.50 15.53 -26.94
CA SER A 503 -30.68 16.45 -26.14
C SER A 503 -30.81 16.13 -24.64
N GLY A 504 -29.94 15.25 -24.13
CA GLY A 504 -29.87 14.88 -22.71
C GLY A 504 -28.79 13.83 -22.39
N TRP A 505 -28.77 13.36 -21.14
CA TRP A 505 -27.73 12.50 -20.55
C TRP A 505 -28.23 11.13 -20.06
N GLY A 506 -29.52 10.84 -20.23
CA GLY A 506 -30.17 9.59 -19.88
C GLY A 506 -31.69 9.70 -20.10
N VAL A 507 -32.37 8.57 -20.28
CA VAL A 507 -33.83 8.51 -20.42
C VAL A 507 -34.43 7.84 -19.20
N VAL A 508 -35.43 8.46 -18.58
CA VAL A 508 -36.14 7.84 -17.45
C VAL A 508 -37.14 6.83 -18.02
N SER A 509 -37.06 5.60 -17.55
CA SER A 509 -37.96 4.51 -17.92
C SER A 509 -39.40 4.82 -17.50
N SER A 510 -40.37 4.29 -18.25
CA SER A 510 -41.78 4.28 -17.85
C SER A 510 -42.09 3.45 -16.60
N TRP A 511 -41.12 2.71 -16.06
CA TRP A 511 -41.26 1.92 -14.84
C TRP A 511 -41.72 2.77 -13.65
N GLN A 512 -42.89 2.44 -13.12
CA GLN A 512 -43.57 3.13 -12.00
C GLN A 512 -43.87 4.62 -12.24
N LEU A 513 -44.01 5.06 -13.51
CA LEU A 513 -44.45 6.41 -13.84
C LEU A 513 -45.97 6.50 -14.05
N ASP A 514 -46.63 7.33 -13.25
CA ASP A 514 -48.09 7.50 -13.34
C ASP A 514 -48.47 8.17 -14.68
N GLY A 515 -49.29 7.48 -15.48
CA GLY A 515 -49.82 8.00 -16.74
C GLY A 515 -48.84 8.00 -17.93
N VAL A 516 -47.62 7.48 -17.75
CA VAL A 516 -46.62 7.32 -18.81
C VAL A 516 -46.37 5.84 -19.05
N THR A 517 -46.45 5.41 -20.31
CA THR A 517 -46.20 4.02 -20.72
C THR A 517 -45.06 4.00 -21.74
N LYS A 518 -44.45 2.84 -21.99
CA LYS A 518 -43.45 2.69 -23.06
C LYS A 518 -43.93 3.11 -24.46
N ALA A 519 -45.25 3.13 -24.70
CA ALA A 519 -45.87 3.57 -25.94
C ALA A 519 -46.21 5.07 -25.97
N SER A 520 -45.98 5.81 -24.88
CA SER A 520 -46.25 7.25 -24.82
C SER A 520 -45.32 8.03 -25.76
N SER A 521 -45.86 9.03 -26.44
CA SER A 521 -45.10 9.89 -27.37
C SER A 521 -44.18 10.89 -26.68
N GLU A 522 -44.42 11.19 -25.40
CA GLU A 522 -43.56 12.02 -24.56
C GLU A 522 -42.87 11.17 -23.49
N ARG A 523 -41.59 11.44 -23.25
CA ARG A 523 -40.77 10.78 -22.22
C ARG A 523 -39.96 11.80 -21.42
N LEU A 524 -39.54 11.37 -20.23
CA LEU A 524 -38.69 12.15 -19.34
C LEU A 524 -37.21 11.86 -19.64
N VAL A 525 -36.41 12.93 -19.69
CA VAL A 525 -34.96 12.85 -19.98
C VAL A 525 -34.16 13.62 -18.96
N VAL A 526 -32.95 13.14 -18.68
CA VAL A 526 -31.95 13.86 -17.87
C VAL A 526 -31.40 15.02 -18.70
N LYS A 527 -32.00 16.21 -18.58
CA LYS A 527 -31.67 17.36 -19.42
C LYS A 527 -30.38 18.05 -19.00
N ARG A 528 -30.13 18.15 -17.69
CA ARG A 528 -28.93 18.77 -17.11
C ARG A 528 -28.32 17.82 -16.09
N ILE A 529 -26.99 17.77 -16.05
CA ILE A 529 -26.26 16.85 -15.18
C ILE A 529 -25.13 17.59 -14.46
N SER A 530 -25.00 17.32 -13.16
CA SER A 530 -23.90 17.77 -12.29
C SER A 530 -23.10 16.54 -11.84
N GLN A 531 -22.09 16.70 -10.97
CA GLN A 531 -21.26 15.56 -10.55
C GLN A 531 -22.08 14.47 -9.82
N GLU A 532 -22.84 14.86 -8.80
CA GLU A 532 -23.58 13.94 -7.91
C GLU A 532 -25.09 13.84 -8.18
N HIS A 533 -25.67 14.83 -8.86
CA HIS A 533 -27.13 14.90 -9.12
C HIS A 533 -27.45 15.34 -10.55
N ALA A 534 -28.70 15.18 -10.95
CA ALA A 534 -29.17 15.61 -12.28
C ALA A 534 -30.60 16.18 -12.25
N ILE A 535 -30.96 16.90 -13.32
CA ILE A 535 -32.29 17.47 -13.53
C ILE A 535 -32.98 16.73 -14.67
N VAL A 536 -34.21 16.30 -14.41
CA VAL A 536 -35.10 15.63 -15.36
C VAL A 536 -36.23 16.56 -15.79
N THR A 537 -36.52 16.55 -17.09
CA THR A 537 -37.62 17.30 -17.71
C THR A 537 -38.29 16.46 -18.81
N TRP A 538 -39.43 16.90 -19.32
CA TRP A 538 -39.97 16.39 -20.59
C TRP A 538 -39.03 16.68 -21.76
N GLU A 539 -38.89 15.72 -22.67
CA GLU A 539 -38.07 15.88 -23.89
C GLU A 539 -38.64 16.93 -24.85
N SER A 540 -39.97 16.97 -24.99
CA SER A 540 -40.72 17.91 -25.84
C SER A 540 -40.75 19.35 -25.33
N GLU A 541 -40.15 19.60 -24.15
CA GLU A 541 -40.26 20.85 -23.40
C GLU A 541 -41.70 21.21 -22.96
N SER A 542 -42.55 20.19 -22.79
CA SER A 542 -43.92 20.32 -22.28
C SER A 542 -44.02 21.04 -20.93
N GLN A 543 -45.11 21.77 -20.74
CA GLN A 543 -45.49 22.43 -19.48
C GLN A 543 -46.33 21.51 -18.57
N ALA A 544 -46.52 20.24 -18.96
CA ALA A 544 -47.19 19.25 -18.12
C ALA A 544 -46.38 18.99 -16.84
N LYS A 545 -47.09 18.77 -15.73
CA LYS A 545 -46.46 18.40 -14.45
C LYS A 545 -45.62 17.13 -14.61
N ILE A 546 -44.44 17.11 -13.98
CA ILE A 546 -43.58 15.93 -13.89
C ILE A 546 -44.28 14.90 -12.99
N PRO A 547 -44.59 13.69 -13.49
CA PRO A 547 -45.31 12.65 -12.76
C PRO A 547 -44.37 11.86 -11.82
N LEU A 548 -43.61 12.57 -11.01
CA LEU A 548 -42.68 12.01 -10.02
C LEU A 548 -43.01 12.53 -8.63
N ARG A 549 -42.66 11.74 -7.60
CA ARG A 549 -42.77 12.12 -6.19
C ARG A 549 -41.41 12.08 -5.50
N ILE A 550 -41.21 12.94 -4.50
CA ILE A 550 -39.99 12.93 -3.67
C ILE A 550 -39.86 11.55 -2.99
N GLY A 551 -38.66 10.97 -3.02
CA GLY A 551 -38.35 9.64 -2.49
C GLY A 551 -38.72 8.49 -3.44
N GLN A 552 -39.37 8.76 -4.58
CA GLN A 552 -39.63 7.73 -5.59
C GLN A 552 -38.33 7.23 -6.20
N VAL A 553 -38.22 5.91 -6.36
CA VAL A 553 -37.13 5.27 -7.11
C VAL A 553 -37.49 5.22 -8.57
N VAL A 554 -36.55 5.60 -9.44
CA VAL A 554 -36.73 5.56 -10.89
C VAL A 554 -35.58 4.80 -11.55
N LYS A 555 -35.85 4.21 -12.72
CA LYS A 555 -34.84 3.61 -13.61
C LYS A 555 -34.44 4.64 -14.68
N VAL A 556 -33.14 4.86 -14.84
CA VAL A 556 -32.58 5.73 -15.89
C VAL A 556 -31.75 4.87 -16.83
N HIS A 557 -32.13 4.81 -18.10
CA HIS A 557 -31.34 4.20 -19.15
C HIS A 557 -30.19 5.15 -19.54
N PRO A 558 -28.93 4.73 -19.35
CA PRO A 558 -27.78 5.60 -19.61
C PRO A 558 -27.53 5.80 -21.11
N ASN A 559 -26.79 6.86 -21.43
CA ASN A 559 -26.33 7.09 -22.79
C ASN A 559 -25.20 6.16 -23.22
N HIS A 560 -24.30 5.80 -22.31
CA HIS A 560 -23.16 4.96 -22.64
C HIS A 560 -22.87 3.92 -21.53
N ALA A 561 -23.28 2.66 -21.77
CA ALA A 561 -23.20 1.59 -20.77
C ALA A 561 -21.79 1.34 -20.23
N CYS A 562 -20.75 1.46 -21.07
CA CYS A 562 -19.37 1.18 -20.66
C CYS A 562 -18.87 2.14 -19.58
N VAL A 563 -19.16 3.44 -19.72
CA VAL A 563 -18.69 4.44 -18.74
C VAL A 563 -19.63 4.50 -17.54
N THR A 564 -20.94 4.35 -17.73
CA THR A 564 -21.89 4.16 -16.62
C THR A 564 -21.49 2.97 -15.75
N GLY A 565 -21.27 1.80 -16.35
CA GLY A 565 -20.88 0.58 -15.64
C GLY A 565 -19.53 0.69 -14.92
N ALA A 566 -18.67 1.64 -15.28
CA ALA A 566 -17.39 1.84 -14.59
C ALA A 566 -17.58 2.26 -13.12
N PHE A 567 -18.68 2.95 -12.79
CA PHE A 567 -19.00 3.41 -11.44
C PHE A 567 -19.56 2.33 -10.50
N TYR A 568 -20.07 1.20 -11.04
CA TYR A 568 -20.65 0.11 -10.24
C TYR A 568 -19.73 -1.11 -10.08
N GLY A 569 -19.64 -1.63 -8.85
CA GLY A 569 -18.81 -2.80 -8.49
C GLY A 569 -19.44 -4.14 -8.85
N TRP A 570 -20.76 -4.17 -8.88
CA TRP A 570 -21.58 -5.31 -9.27
C TRP A 570 -22.86 -4.78 -9.91
N TYR A 571 -23.59 -5.68 -10.56
CA TYR A 571 -24.91 -5.44 -11.10
C TYR A 571 -25.93 -6.27 -10.34
N PHE A 572 -27.06 -5.67 -9.98
CA PHE A 572 -28.24 -6.42 -9.56
C PHE A 572 -28.94 -6.98 -10.80
N VAL A 573 -29.25 -8.26 -10.81
CA VAL A 573 -29.81 -8.93 -11.98
C VAL A 573 -31.29 -9.19 -11.74
N VAL A 574 -32.13 -8.80 -12.70
CA VAL A 574 -33.57 -9.10 -12.76
C VAL A 574 -33.86 -9.94 -14.00
N ASP A 575 -34.98 -10.66 -14.05
CA ASP A 575 -35.36 -11.49 -15.19
C ASP A 575 -36.82 -11.19 -15.60
N SER A 576 -37.00 -10.43 -16.69
CA SER A 576 -38.35 -10.07 -17.18
C SER A 576 -39.15 -11.25 -17.74
N ASP A 577 -38.53 -12.39 -18.04
CA ASP A 577 -39.27 -13.63 -18.38
C ASP A 577 -39.94 -14.24 -17.14
N GLN A 578 -39.43 -13.96 -15.94
CA GLN A 578 -39.92 -14.50 -14.67
C GLN A 578 -40.78 -13.51 -13.88
N ASP A 579 -40.47 -12.21 -13.98
CA ASP A 579 -41.16 -11.13 -13.27
C ASP A 579 -41.39 -9.94 -14.21
N THR A 580 -42.63 -9.75 -14.65
CA THR A 580 -43.01 -8.67 -15.58
C THR A 580 -42.85 -7.27 -14.97
N GLU A 581 -42.85 -7.14 -13.65
CA GLU A 581 -42.59 -5.87 -12.97
C GLU A 581 -41.09 -5.52 -12.93
N THR A 582 -40.23 -6.50 -13.25
CA THR A 582 -38.76 -6.37 -13.25
C THR A 582 -38.25 -5.75 -11.96
N SER A 583 -38.85 -6.16 -10.83
CA SER A 583 -38.55 -5.58 -9.52
C SER A 583 -37.77 -6.54 -8.65
N ARG A 584 -37.86 -7.86 -8.88
CA ARG A 584 -37.19 -8.85 -8.04
C ARG A 584 -35.80 -9.24 -8.52
N ILE A 585 -34.82 -9.18 -7.60
CA ILE A 585 -33.44 -9.59 -7.85
C ILE A 585 -33.36 -11.12 -7.93
N VAL A 586 -32.85 -11.65 -9.04
CA VAL A 586 -32.64 -13.08 -9.26
C VAL A 586 -31.18 -13.51 -9.12
N ASP A 587 -30.23 -12.58 -9.29
CA ASP A 587 -28.79 -12.81 -9.18
C ASP A 587 -28.02 -11.50 -8.93
N VAL A 588 -26.72 -11.60 -8.62
CA VAL A 588 -25.79 -10.46 -8.51
C VAL A 588 -24.49 -10.79 -9.23
N TRP A 589 -24.11 -9.98 -10.21
CA TRP A 589 -22.90 -10.22 -11.03
C TRP A 589 -21.81 -9.20 -10.74
N VAL A 590 -20.64 -9.68 -10.31
CA VAL A 590 -19.49 -8.82 -9.98
C VAL A 590 -18.77 -8.38 -11.25
N ARG A 591 -18.40 -7.11 -11.33
CA ARG A 591 -17.75 -6.51 -12.50
C ARG A 591 -16.23 -6.44 -12.31
N ALA A 592 -15.44 -6.76 -13.34
CA ALA A 592 -13.98 -6.62 -13.29
C ALA A 592 -13.54 -5.19 -12.93
N ARG A 593 -12.83 -5.03 -11.80
CA ARG A 593 -12.22 -3.77 -11.31
C ARG A 593 -10.80 -4.03 -10.81
N GLY A 594 -9.90 -3.07 -10.99
CA GLY A 594 -8.45 -3.20 -10.73
C GLY A 594 -8.01 -3.44 -9.27
N CYS A 595 -8.89 -3.91 -8.40
CA CYS A 595 -8.62 -4.28 -7.01
C CYS A 595 -9.52 -5.47 -6.57
N VAL A 596 -9.59 -6.58 -7.31
CA VAL A 596 -10.19 -7.82 -6.80
C VAL A 596 -9.50 -9.04 -7.43
N GLU A 597 -9.16 -10.03 -6.61
CA GLU A 597 -8.76 -11.41 -6.94
C GLU A 597 -7.35 -11.70 -7.49
N ARG A 598 -6.36 -11.71 -6.59
CA ARG A 598 -5.47 -12.89 -6.53
C ARG A 598 -6.02 -13.80 -5.42
N VAL A 599 -6.01 -15.12 -5.65
CA VAL A 599 -6.47 -16.22 -4.74
C VAL A 599 -7.88 -16.77 -5.00
N GLN A 600 -8.20 -17.18 -6.24
CA GLN A 600 -9.27 -18.18 -6.45
C GLN A 600 -8.92 -19.37 -7.36
N SER A 601 -7.80 -19.40 -8.11
CA SER A 601 -7.58 -20.50 -9.08
C SER A 601 -6.79 -21.72 -8.60
N ILE A 602 -6.35 -21.80 -7.34
CA ILE A 602 -5.65 -23.02 -6.83
C ILE A 602 -6.60 -24.02 -6.13
N MET A 603 -7.87 -23.67 -5.86
CA MET A 603 -8.75 -24.49 -5.00
C MET A 603 -9.85 -25.34 -5.69
N ARG A 604 -9.91 -25.45 -7.03
CA ARG A 604 -11.04 -26.14 -7.70
C ARG A 604 -10.73 -27.38 -8.56
N TYR A 605 -9.54 -27.99 -8.47
CA TYR A 605 -9.24 -29.28 -9.16
C TYR A 605 -8.94 -30.47 -8.23
N SER A 606 -9.52 -30.53 -7.02
CA SER A 606 -9.28 -31.66 -6.11
C SER A 606 -10.53 -32.30 -5.49
N LEU A 607 -11.73 -32.09 -6.05
CA LEU A 607 -12.97 -32.58 -5.43
C LEU A 607 -13.92 -33.32 -6.39
N TRP A 608 -13.42 -34.23 -7.24
CA TRP A 608 -14.25 -35.30 -7.82
C TRP A 608 -13.43 -36.59 -8.00
N ALA A 609 -12.81 -37.10 -6.93
CA ALA A 609 -12.31 -38.50 -6.86
C ALA A 609 -11.89 -38.94 -5.45
N TYR A 610 -12.61 -38.62 -4.37
CA TYR A 610 -12.38 -39.27 -3.07
C TYR A 610 -13.70 -39.47 -2.32
N SER A 611 -14.41 -40.52 -2.70
CA SER A 611 -15.41 -41.18 -1.87
C SER A 611 -15.18 -42.67 -2.05
N LEU A 612 -14.26 -43.21 -1.24
CA LEU A 612 -14.03 -44.64 -0.88
C LEU A 612 -12.53 -44.93 -0.69
N VAL A 613 -11.91 -44.36 0.34
CA VAL A 613 -10.93 -45.09 1.20
C VAL A 613 -10.93 -44.42 2.58
N LEU A 614 -11.74 -44.95 3.49
CA LEU A 614 -11.45 -44.88 4.93
C LEU A 614 -10.37 -45.93 5.20
N ALA A 615 -9.11 -45.50 5.32
CA ALA A 615 -8.06 -46.28 5.96
C ALA A 615 -6.95 -45.34 6.45
N SER A 616 -7.06 -44.93 7.72
CA SER A 616 -5.92 -44.69 8.61
C SER A 616 -4.69 -44.00 8.02
N ALA A 617 -4.79 -42.69 7.77
CA ALA A 617 -3.63 -41.81 7.89
C ALA A 617 -3.74 -41.13 9.25
N ALA A 618 -2.86 -41.49 10.18
CA ALA A 618 -2.67 -40.69 11.39
C ALA A 618 -2.38 -39.26 10.94
N ALA A 619 -3.19 -38.28 11.38
CA ALA A 619 -2.85 -36.88 11.22
C ALA A 619 -1.54 -36.66 11.98
N THR A 620 -0.42 -36.62 11.26
CA THR A 620 0.83 -36.13 11.80
C THR A 620 0.59 -34.65 12.07
N THR A 621 0.29 -34.31 13.32
CA THR A 621 0.25 -32.93 13.77
C THR A 621 1.61 -32.32 13.47
N THR A 622 1.67 -31.34 12.56
CA THR A 622 2.92 -30.64 12.24
C THR A 622 3.54 -30.14 13.53
N SER A 623 4.75 -30.63 13.85
CA SER A 623 5.48 -30.27 15.07
C SER A 623 6.21 -28.94 14.89
N LEU A 624 6.69 -28.36 16.00
CA LEU A 624 7.53 -27.17 15.94
C LEU A 624 8.83 -27.44 15.15
N SER A 625 9.42 -28.63 15.27
CA SER A 625 10.60 -29.03 14.48
C SER A 625 10.31 -29.15 12.98
N ASP A 626 9.10 -29.53 12.58
CA ASP A 626 8.75 -29.66 11.16
C ASP A 626 8.70 -28.29 10.46
N ILE A 627 8.11 -27.29 11.13
CA ILE A 627 8.08 -25.91 10.62
C ILE A 627 9.43 -25.19 10.80
N CYS A 628 10.28 -25.66 11.70
CA CYS A 628 11.59 -25.08 12.00
C CYS A 628 12.72 -25.67 11.15
N THR A 629 12.50 -25.72 9.84
CA THR A 629 13.54 -26.07 8.87
C THR A 629 13.68 -24.96 7.85
N THR A 630 14.91 -24.71 7.39
CA THR A 630 15.18 -23.70 6.36
C THR A 630 14.37 -23.99 5.09
N ALA A 631 14.17 -25.26 4.73
CA ALA A 631 13.37 -25.64 3.58
C ALA A 631 11.88 -25.29 3.74
N TYR A 632 11.31 -25.47 4.92
CA TYR A 632 9.92 -25.09 5.20
C TYR A 632 9.75 -23.57 5.22
N ALA A 633 10.59 -22.88 6.01
CA ALA A 633 10.52 -21.43 6.15
C ALA A 633 10.79 -20.71 4.81
N LYS A 634 11.70 -21.23 3.97
CA LYS A 634 12.00 -20.65 2.64
C LYS A 634 10.81 -20.70 1.69
N LYS A 635 10.00 -21.76 1.75
CA LYS A 635 8.75 -21.86 0.97
C LYS A 635 7.67 -20.89 1.46
N ALA A 636 7.74 -20.49 2.72
CA ALA A 636 6.79 -19.59 3.36
C ALA A 636 7.20 -18.10 3.26
N LEU A 637 8.34 -17.77 2.64
CA LEU A 637 8.82 -16.40 2.54
C LEU A 637 7.83 -15.48 1.79
N PRO A 638 7.62 -14.25 2.28
CA PRO A 638 6.69 -13.29 1.69
C PRO A 638 7.32 -12.52 0.51
N ILE A 639 7.66 -13.22 -0.58
CA ILE A 639 8.51 -12.71 -1.69
C ILE A 639 7.95 -11.48 -2.44
N ASP A 640 6.63 -11.22 -2.39
CA ASP A 640 5.98 -10.08 -3.06
C ASP A 640 5.04 -9.28 -2.13
N ALA A 641 5.32 -9.27 -0.82
CA ALA A 641 4.39 -8.65 0.15
C ALA A 641 4.43 -7.11 0.13
N ILE A 642 5.52 -6.50 -0.32
CA ILE A 642 5.71 -5.05 -0.35
C ILE A 642 6.27 -4.67 -1.72
N GLN A 643 5.63 -3.71 -2.39
CA GLN A 643 6.11 -3.21 -3.69
C GLN A 643 7.42 -2.42 -3.49
N GLY A 644 8.44 -2.71 -4.31
CA GLY A 644 9.74 -2.03 -4.23
C GLY A 644 10.67 -2.58 -3.15
N VAL A 645 10.30 -3.70 -2.52
CA VAL A 645 11.13 -4.46 -1.59
C VAL A 645 11.40 -5.83 -2.16
N THR A 646 12.67 -6.22 -2.17
CA THR A 646 13.12 -7.55 -2.61
C THR A 646 13.57 -8.36 -1.40
N VAL A 647 12.84 -9.44 -1.08
CA VAL A 647 13.24 -10.40 -0.04
C VAL A 647 14.34 -11.31 -0.61
N ASP A 648 15.47 -11.48 0.10
CA ASP A 648 16.54 -12.40 -0.28
C ASP A 648 16.28 -13.80 0.28
N PRO A 649 15.88 -14.80 -0.53
CA PRO A 649 15.61 -16.15 -0.05
C PRO A 649 16.88 -16.94 0.30
N SER A 650 18.08 -16.41 0.01
CA SER A 650 19.36 -17.02 0.37
C SER A 650 19.81 -16.67 1.79
N SER A 651 19.39 -15.51 2.30
CA SER A 651 19.64 -15.04 3.67
C SER A 651 18.90 -15.82 4.77
N ILE A 652 17.93 -16.67 4.41
CA ILE A 652 17.05 -17.30 5.39
C ILE A 652 17.80 -18.31 6.28
N SER A 653 17.63 -18.15 7.58
CA SER A 653 18.13 -19.08 8.61
C SER A 653 17.01 -19.45 9.59
N THR A 654 17.11 -20.67 10.14
CA THR A 654 16.16 -21.17 11.14
C THR A 654 16.91 -21.79 12.31
N SER A 655 16.40 -21.63 13.53
CA SER A 655 16.96 -22.23 14.74
C SER A 655 15.85 -22.64 15.70
N LEU A 656 15.80 -23.93 16.02
CA LEU A 656 14.88 -24.47 17.02
C LEU A 656 15.45 -24.27 18.41
N VAL A 657 14.71 -23.60 19.28
CA VAL A 657 15.10 -23.35 20.66
C VAL A 657 14.07 -23.97 21.61
N THR A 658 14.55 -24.79 22.55
CA THR A 658 13.71 -25.49 23.52
C THR A 658 14.03 -25.05 24.95
N ASN A 659 13.04 -25.04 25.84
CA ASN A 659 13.16 -24.65 27.24
C ASN A 659 13.74 -23.24 27.45
N PHE A 660 13.43 -22.31 26.54
CA PHE A 660 13.85 -20.91 26.70
C PHE A 660 13.06 -20.26 27.82
N THR A 661 13.75 -19.62 28.75
CA THR A 661 13.13 -18.90 29.86
C THR A 661 13.47 -17.42 29.76
N ALA A 662 12.44 -16.58 29.79
CA ALA A 662 12.60 -15.13 29.78
C ALA A 662 11.58 -14.46 30.69
N SER A 663 11.94 -13.26 31.14
CA SER A 663 11.11 -12.33 31.90
C SER A 663 11.42 -10.92 31.45
N SER A 664 10.44 -10.02 31.47
CA SER A 664 10.69 -8.60 31.27
C SER A 664 9.64 -7.76 31.97
N ILE A 665 9.73 -6.44 31.81
CA ILE A 665 8.66 -5.53 32.20
C ILE A 665 7.34 -5.82 31.47
N PHE A 666 7.34 -6.53 30.35
CA PHE A 666 6.13 -6.75 29.54
C PHE A 666 5.49 -8.13 29.70
N TYR A 667 6.09 -9.02 30.49
CA TYR A 667 5.55 -10.34 30.75
C TYR A 667 6.25 -10.98 31.95
N PRO A 668 5.52 -11.77 32.77
CA PRO A 668 6.12 -12.52 33.85
C PRO A 668 7.05 -13.62 33.32
N THR A 669 7.92 -14.13 34.20
CA THR A 669 8.81 -15.25 33.89
C THR A 669 8.04 -16.41 33.25
N SER A 670 8.43 -16.76 32.02
CA SER A 670 7.77 -17.78 31.21
C SER A 670 8.80 -18.67 30.55
N THR A 671 8.51 -19.97 30.49
CA THR A 671 9.33 -20.96 29.78
C THR A 671 8.57 -21.52 28.59
N PHE A 672 9.18 -21.51 27.40
CA PHE A 672 8.53 -21.93 26.15
C PHE A 672 9.56 -22.41 25.11
N ASP A 673 9.06 -23.12 24.09
CA ASP A 673 9.82 -23.51 22.91
C ASP A 673 9.40 -22.62 21.73
N TYR A 674 10.34 -22.31 20.84
CA TYR A 674 10.07 -21.54 19.63
C TYR A 674 11.01 -21.89 18.48
N CYS A 675 10.59 -21.53 17.28
CA CYS A 675 11.46 -21.50 16.11
C CYS A 675 11.85 -20.06 15.80
N ASN A 676 13.14 -19.76 15.81
CA ASN A 676 13.66 -18.52 15.27
C ASN A 676 13.75 -18.64 13.74
N VAL A 677 13.16 -17.70 13.01
CA VAL A 677 13.34 -17.52 11.56
C VAL A 677 13.88 -16.12 11.32
N THR A 678 15.04 -16.02 10.66
CA THR A 678 15.64 -14.74 10.27
C THR A 678 15.84 -14.72 8.76
N PHE A 679 15.55 -13.59 8.12
CA PHE A 679 15.87 -13.34 6.71
C PHE A 679 16.05 -11.83 6.48
N ALA A 680 16.61 -11.48 5.33
CA ALA A 680 16.86 -10.11 4.91
C ALA A 680 16.03 -9.71 3.68
N TYR A 681 15.81 -8.41 3.55
CA TYR A 681 15.28 -7.78 2.35
C TYR A 681 16.04 -6.50 2.04
N SER A 682 15.85 -5.98 0.82
CA SER A 682 16.40 -4.70 0.38
C SER A 682 15.34 -3.88 -0.35
N HIS A 683 15.55 -2.57 -0.45
CA HIS A 683 14.74 -1.67 -1.24
C HIS A 683 15.31 -1.51 -2.65
N ASP A 684 14.44 -1.63 -3.65
CA ASP A 684 14.82 -1.56 -5.05
C ASP A 684 15.44 -0.19 -5.37
N GLY A 685 16.67 -0.19 -5.89
CA GLY A 685 17.39 1.03 -6.29
C GLY A 685 18.18 1.72 -5.17
N ILE A 686 18.35 1.09 -4.00
CA ILE A 686 19.27 1.55 -2.94
C ILE A 686 20.46 0.58 -2.85
N ASP A 687 21.63 1.03 -3.28
CA ASP A 687 22.85 0.22 -3.28
C ASP A 687 23.30 -0.13 -1.85
N GLY A 688 23.59 -1.41 -1.61
CA GLY A 688 24.07 -1.90 -0.31
C GLY A 688 23.01 -1.95 0.80
N ASP A 689 21.74 -1.68 0.48
CA ASP A 689 20.65 -1.78 1.45
C ASP A 689 20.37 -3.24 1.81
N ILE A 690 20.45 -3.56 3.11
CA ILE A 690 20.13 -4.88 3.66
C ILE A 690 19.47 -4.66 5.01
N VAL A 691 18.21 -5.07 5.11
CA VAL A 691 17.40 -4.99 6.32
C VAL A 691 17.08 -6.40 6.81
N HIS A 692 17.47 -6.72 8.04
CA HIS A 692 17.20 -8.02 8.65
C HIS A 692 15.93 -7.98 9.49
N VAL A 693 15.10 -9.02 9.32
CA VAL A 693 13.93 -9.28 10.16
C VAL A 693 14.06 -10.63 10.82
N GLN A 694 13.65 -10.69 12.09
CA GLN A 694 13.64 -11.91 12.89
C GLN A 694 12.24 -12.16 13.44
N TYR A 695 11.78 -13.41 13.34
CA TYR A 695 10.49 -13.86 13.82
C TYR A 695 10.61 -15.09 14.73
N TRP A 696 9.94 -15.07 15.87
CA TRP A 696 9.86 -16.21 16.78
C TRP A 696 8.47 -16.85 16.67
N LEU A 697 8.47 -18.11 16.23
CA LEU A 697 7.27 -18.89 15.94
C LEU A 697 6.94 -19.83 17.11
N PRO A 698 5.73 -19.80 17.69
CA PRO A 698 5.30 -20.80 18.67
C PRO A 698 5.11 -22.20 18.05
N ALA A 699 4.97 -23.23 18.87
CA ALA A 699 4.52 -24.53 18.37
C ALA A 699 3.12 -24.43 17.71
N PRO A 700 2.83 -25.16 16.61
CA PRO A 700 1.52 -25.11 15.96
C PRO A 700 0.32 -25.31 16.89
N GLY A 701 0.42 -26.19 17.90
CA GLY A 701 -0.63 -26.38 18.90
C GLY A 701 -0.81 -25.24 19.93
N LYS A 702 0.12 -24.27 19.95
CA LYS A 702 0.09 -23.08 20.82
C LYS A 702 -0.23 -21.80 20.05
N PHE A 703 -0.16 -21.81 18.73
CA PHE A 703 -0.51 -20.69 17.88
C PHE A 703 -2.00 -20.32 17.98
N LYS A 704 -2.30 -19.03 18.03
CA LYS A 704 -3.64 -18.45 18.27
C LYS A 704 -4.08 -17.50 17.15
N ASN A 705 -3.57 -17.64 15.93
CA ASN A 705 -3.82 -16.72 14.82
C ASN A 705 -3.40 -15.27 15.13
N ARG A 706 -2.27 -15.09 15.84
CA ARG A 706 -1.77 -13.78 16.27
C ARG A 706 -0.40 -13.49 15.68
N TYR A 707 -0.15 -12.22 15.40
CA TYR A 707 1.16 -11.65 15.07
C TYR A 707 1.43 -10.47 16.00
N VAL A 708 2.67 -10.33 16.49
CA VAL A 708 3.08 -9.26 17.41
C VAL A 708 4.39 -8.63 16.95
N SER A 709 4.37 -7.34 16.63
CA SER A 709 5.58 -6.54 16.43
C SER A 709 6.08 -5.95 17.76
N THR A 710 7.39 -5.85 17.91
CA THR A 710 8.02 -5.24 19.09
C THR A 710 8.86 -4.01 18.73
N GLY A 711 8.86 -3.02 19.63
CA GLY A 711 9.67 -1.82 19.53
C GLY A 711 11.04 -1.92 20.19
N GLY A 712 11.79 -0.82 20.12
CA GLY A 712 13.07 -0.63 20.78
C GLY A 712 13.04 0.41 21.90
N GLY A 713 14.19 1.01 22.18
CA GLY A 713 14.40 1.98 23.26
C GLY A 713 15.64 2.84 23.00
N GLY A 714 15.61 4.11 23.40
CA GLY A 714 16.68 5.06 23.07
C GLY A 714 16.91 5.12 21.55
N TRP A 715 18.13 4.87 21.10
CA TRP A 715 18.48 4.84 19.67
C TRP A 715 18.39 3.44 19.03
N ALA A 716 18.02 2.41 19.80
CA ALA A 716 17.81 1.07 19.29
C ALA A 716 16.39 0.92 18.74
N ILE A 717 16.23 0.40 17.52
CA ILE A 717 14.92 0.17 16.89
C ILE A 717 14.19 -1.07 17.44
N ASN A 718 14.93 -1.96 18.10
CA ASN A 718 14.43 -3.18 18.75
C ASN A 718 15.12 -3.40 20.10
N SER A 719 14.56 -4.25 20.96
CA SER A 719 15.16 -4.65 22.25
C SER A 719 15.48 -6.16 22.34
N GLY A 720 15.63 -6.83 21.20
CA GLY A 720 16.01 -8.24 21.14
C GLY A 720 15.13 -9.16 21.99
N SER A 721 15.79 -10.07 22.72
CA SER A 721 15.18 -11.11 23.57
C SER A 721 14.43 -10.57 24.80
N SER A 722 14.50 -9.26 25.09
CA SER A 722 13.74 -8.65 26.20
C SER A 722 12.29 -8.31 25.81
N SER A 723 11.98 -8.25 24.50
CA SER A 723 10.64 -7.88 24.00
C SER A 723 10.02 -8.97 23.12
N ILE A 724 10.76 -9.58 22.19
CA ILE A 724 10.21 -10.56 21.24
C ILE A 724 9.51 -11.79 21.87
N PRO A 725 9.86 -12.28 23.09
CA PRO A 725 9.11 -13.33 23.76
C PRO A 725 7.62 -13.06 23.92
N THR A 726 7.22 -11.79 24.00
CA THR A 726 5.82 -11.40 24.22
C THR A 726 4.88 -12.04 23.20
N GLY A 727 5.31 -12.11 21.92
CA GLY A 727 4.55 -12.75 20.86
C GLY A 727 4.31 -14.22 21.13
N VAL A 728 5.36 -14.98 21.40
CA VAL A 728 5.27 -16.43 21.67
C VAL A 728 4.43 -16.71 22.91
N ILE A 729 4.59 -15.91 23.98
CA ILE A 729 3.85 -16.04 25.24
C ILE A 729 2.34 -15.89 25.03
N VAL A 730 1.91 -15.00 24.14
CA VAL A 730 0.48 -14.82 23.80
C VAL A 730 0.01 -15.72 22.66
N GLY A 731 0.81 -16.71 22.24
CA GLY A 731 0.47 -17.64 21.16
C GLY A 731 0.51 -17.00 19.77
N GLY A 732 1.26 -15.92 19.59
CA GLY A 732 1.49 -15.26 18.32
C GLY A 732 2.92 -15.40 17.82
N VAL A 733 3.15 -15.01 16.56
CA VAL A 733 4.49 -14.83 16.01
C VAL A 733 5.04 -13.48 16.47
N GLY A 734 6.12 -13.47 17.25
CA GLY A 734 6.83 -12.25 17.64
C GLY A 734 7.79 -11.80 16.54
N GLY A 735 7.90 -10.50 16.26
CA GLY A 735 8.80 -9.95 15.23
C GLY A 735 9.62 -8.76 15.69
N LEU A 736 10.86 -8.68 15.20
CA LEU A 736 11.76 -7.52 15.32
C LEU A 736 12.56 -7.27 14.03
N THR A 737 13.08 -6.06 13.86
CA THR A 737 13.89 -5.61 12.72
C THR A 737 15.19 -4.95 13.19
N ASP A 738 16.25 -4.98 12.38
CA ASP A 738 17.47 -4.21 12.60
C ASP A 738 17.41 -2.80 11.95
N GLY A 739 16.34 -2.49 11.20
CA GLY A 739 16.16 -1.21 10.52
C GLY A 739 17.13 -0.95 9.37
N GLY A 740 17.95 -1.92 8.96
CA GLY A 740 19.00 -1.74 7.98
C GLY A 740 20.28 -1.13 8.56
N PHE A 741 20.47 -1.19 9.88
CA PHE A 741 21.65 -0.59 10.55
C PHE A 741 22.87 -1.54 10.58
N GLY A 742 22.76 -2.71 9.95
CA GLY A 742 23.85 -3.67 9.78
C GLY A 742 23.86 -4.82 10.80
N SER A 743 23.22 -4.66 11.95
CA SER A 743 22.96 -5.77 12.89
C SER A 743 21.82 -5.44 13.86
N PHE A 744 21.21 -6.46 14.47
CA PHE A 744 20.17 -6.27 15.49
C PHE A 744 20.64 -5.51 16.74
N THR A 745 21.95 -5.38 16.95
CA THR A 745 22.56 -4.63 18.06
C THR A 745 23.08 -3.26 17.65
N THR A 746 23.04 -2.91 16.37
CA THR A 746 23.48 -1.60 15.89
C THR A 746 22.38 -0.58 16.12
N GLU A 747 22.70 0.51 16.81
CA GLU A 747 21.76 1.61 17.06
C GLU A 747 21.72 2.61 15.91
N PHE A 748 20.58 3.28 15.75
CA PHE A 748 20.39 4.32 14.73
C PHE A 748 21.43 5.44 14.84
N SER A 749 21.82 5.81 16.06
CA SER A 749 22.84 6.83 16.34
C SER A 749 24.17 6.58 15.63
N SER A 750 24.55 5.32 15.43
CA SER A 750 25.81 4.97 14.76
C SER A 750 25.78 5.12 13.24
N VAL A 751 24.58 5.18 12.65
CA VAL A 751 24.36 5.23 11.19
C VAL A 751 23.56 6.46 10.73
N ALA A 752 23.25 7.37 11.66
CA ALA A 752 22.45 8.57 11.40
C ALA A 752 23.12 9.57 10.45
N LEU A 753 24.46 9.53 10.36
CA LEU A 753 25.25 10.32 9.42
C LEU A 753 25.94 9.42 8.40
N LEU A 754 26.05 9.94 7.17
CA LEU A 754 26.94 9.40 6.13
C LEU A 754 28.37 9.89 6.38
N GLU A 755 29.35 9.21 5.79
CA GLU A 755 30.79 9.56 5.91
C GLU A 755 31.09 11.01 5.46
N ASN A 756 30.26 11.58 4.58
CA ASN A 756 30.40 12.97 4.13
C ASN A 756 29.84 14.02 5.13
N GLY A 757 29.42 13.59 6.33
CA GLY A 757 28.89 14.46 7.39
C GLY A 757 27.45 14.94 7.15
N THR A 758 26.69 14.28 6.28
CA THR A 758 25.26 14.60 6.04
C THR A 758 24.34 13.53 6.63
N ILE A 759 23.08 13.90 6.88
CA ILE A 759 22.08 12.96 7.42
C ILE A 759 21.87 11.79 6.46
N ASN A 760 21.96 10.58 7.00
CA ASN A 760 21.50 9.37 6.35
C ASN A 760 19.97 9.31 6.43
N TRP A 761 19.31 9.91 5.44
CA TRP A 761 17.85 9.99 5.41
C TRP A 761 17.19 8.62 5.34
N GLN A 762 17.80 7.64 4.68
CA GLN A 762 17.27 6.28 4.61
C GLN A 762 17.18 5.68 6.02
N ALA A 763 18.29 5.64 6.76
CA ALA A 763 18.29 5.14 8.14
C ALA A 763 17.32 5.94 9.04
N THR A 764 17.19 7.25 8.79
CA THR A 764 16.28 8.14 9.51
C THR A 764 14.80 7.77 9.29
N TYR A 765 14.37 7.49 8.05
CA TYR A 765 13.01 7.02 7.76
C TYR A 765 12.76 5.60 8.32
N MET A 766 13.77 4.73 8.21
CA MET A 766 13.72 3.36 8.74
C MET A 766 13.49 3.35 10.25
N PHE A 767 14.23 4.16 11.01
CA PHE A 767 14.02 4.36 12.45
C PHE A 767 12.65 5.01 12.75
N GLY A 768 12.29 6.05 11.98
CA GLY A 768 11.11 6.87 12.24
C GLY A 768 9.78 6.13 12.13
N TYR A 769 9.60 5.34 11.08
CA TYR A 769 8.34 4.61 10.86
C TYR A 769 8.45 3.41 9.92
N GLN A 770 9.39 3.41 8.97
CA GLN A 770 9.32 2.53 7.80
C GLN A 770 9.68 1.08 8.13
N ALA A 771 10.76 0.83 8.88
CA ALA A 771 11.17 -0.54 9.18
C ALA A 771 10.13 -1.30 10.02
N GLN A 772 9.45 -0.59 10.93
CA GLN A 772 8.38 -1.16 11.76
C GLN A 772 7.12 -1.48 10.94
N HIS A 773 6.83 -0.66 9.91
CA HIS A 773 5.75 -0.92 8.95
C HIS A 773 6.03 -2.19 8.13
N GLU A 774 7.23 -2.28 7.58
CA GLU A 774 7.68 -3.40 6.75
C GLU A 774 7.76 -4.70 7.54
N LEU A 775 8.30 -4.64 8.77
CA LEU A 775 8.28 -5.73 9.73
C LEU A 775 6.87 -6.30 9.94
N ALA A 776 5.87 -5.42 10.09
CA ALA A 776 4.50 -5.85 10.32
C ALA A 776 3.86 -6.49 9.07
N ILE A 777 4.10 -5.95 7.89
CA ILE A 777 3.57 -6.52 6.64
C ILE A 777 4.18 -7.90 6.36
N LEU A 778 5.52 -7.98 6.39
CA LEU A 778 6.25 -9.22 6.15
C LEU A 778 5.90 -10.27 7.21
N GLY A 779 5.80 -9.87 8.48
CA GLY A 779 5.47 -10.74 9.60
C GLY A 779 4.06 -11.32 9.54
N LYS A 780 3.05 -10.50 9.21
CA LYS A 780 1.67 -10.98 9.00
C LYS A 780 1.59 -11.99 7.86
N GLN A 781 2.28 -11.71 6.75
CA GLN A 781 2.26 -12.61 5.59
C GLN A 781 3.05 -13.90 5.85
N LEU A 782 4.22 -13.83 6.49
CA LEU A 782 4.99 -14.99 6.91
C LEU A 782 4.17 -15.87 7.87
N THR A 783 3.52 -15.27 8.86
CA THR A 783 2.66 -15.97 9.83
C THR A 783 1.57 -16.76 9.11
N ARG A 784 0.88 -16.12 8.16
CA ARG A 784 -0.14 -16.77 7.34
C ARG A 784 0.43 -17.97 6.56
N ASN A 785 1.58 -17.79 5.92
CA ASN A 785 2.21 -18.82 5.12
C ASN A 785 2.71 -20.01 5.95
N ILE A 786 3.33 -19.76 7.12
CA ILE A 786 3.90 -20.81 7.98
C ILE A 786 2.80 -21.72 8.55
N TYR A 787 1.71 -21.14 9.05
CA TYR A 787 0.63 -21.87 9.70
C TYR A 787 -0.52 -22.25 8.75
N ASN A 788 -0.38 -21.95 7.46
CA ASN A 788 -1.42 -22.14 6.44
C ASN A 788 -2.77 -21.54 6.84
N VAL A 789 -2.74 -20.34 7.42
CA VAL A 789 -3.98 -19.66 7.84
C VAL A 789 -4.77 -19.27 6.58
N PRO A 790 -6.02 -19.74 6.42
CA PRO A 790 -6.86 -19.39 5.28
C PRO A 790 -7.00 -17.88 5.10
N SER A 791 -7.17 -17.40 3.86
CA SER A 791 -7.31 -15.97 3.57
C SER A 791 -8.57 -15.34 4.19
N ASN A 792 -9.59 -16.13 4.46
CA ASN A 792 -10.82 -15.71 5.16
C ASN A 792 -10.70 -15.78 6.69
N GLU A 793 -9.62 -16.35 7.24
CA GLU A 793 -9.32 -16.29 8.66
C GLU A 793 -8.48 -15.06 8.99
N LYS A 794 -8.87 -14.38 10.07
CA LYS A 794 -8.17 -13.19 10.55
C LYS A 794 -6.87 -13.60 11.24
N ILE A 795 -5.77 -12.96 10.84
CA ILE A 795 -4.57 -12.85 11.67
C ILE A 795 -4.72 -11.58 12.50
N TYR A 796 -4.88 -11.73 13.81
CA TYR A 796 -4.88 -10.58 14.70
C TYR A 796 -3.46 -10.01 14.81
N SER A 797 -3.31 -8.70 14.62
CA SER A 797 -2.00 -8.04 14.68
C SER A 797 -1.91 -7.08 15.87
N TYR A 798 -0.83 -7.23 16.64
CA TYR A 798 -0.58 -6.44 17.82
C TYR A 798 0.80 -5.78 17.79
N TYR A 799 0.95 -4.70 18.55
CA TYR A 799 2.23 -4.05 18.81
C TYR A 799 2.44 -3.88 20.31
N GLN A 800 3.69 -4.07 20.78
CA GLN A 800 4.09 -3.71 22.14
C GLN A 800 5.47 -3.04 22.16
N GLY A 801 5.58 -1.88 22.80
CA GLY A 801 6.83 -1.18 23.01
C GLY A 801 6.71 -0.09 24.09
N CYS A 802 7.84 0.39 24.61
CA CYS A 802 7.89 1.51 25.56
C CYS A 802 9.03 2.48 25.19
N SER A 803 8.98 3.74 25.61
CA SER A 803 9.98 4.77 25.24
C SER A 803 9.94 5.07 23.73
N GLU A 804 11.07 4.95 23.04
CA GLU A 804 11.12 4.95 21.58
C GLU A 804 10.18 3.89 20.98
N GLY A 805 10.09 2.68 21.55
CA GLY A 805 9.10 1.71 21.12
C GLY A 805 7.66 2.20 21.33
N GLY A 806 7.40 3.00 22.36
CA GLY A 806 6.11 3.67 22.53
C GLY A 806 5.83 4.66 21.40
N ARG A 807 6.81 5.49 21.03
CA ARG A 807 6.74 6.40 19.89
C ARG A 807 6.55 5.63 18.58
N GLY A 808 7.32 4.57 18.37
CA GLY A 808 7.21 3.67 17.22
C GLY A 808 5.79 3.12 17.06
N GLY A 809 5.20 2.59 18.14
CA GLY A 809 3.81 2.12 18.15
C GLY A 809 2.81 3.21 17.75
N TRP A 810 2.92 4.40 18.33
CA TRP A 810 2.08 5.54 17.95
C TRP A 810 2.31 6.05 16.52
N SER A 811 3.55 5.95 16.02
CA SER A 811 3.90 6.28 14.64
C SER A 811 3.12 5.39 13.68
N GLN A 812 3.01 4.08 14.01
CA GLN A 812 2.21 3.14 13.21
C GLN A 812 0.71 3.46 13.32
N VAL A 813 0.19 3.74 14.52
CA VAL A 813 -1.24 4.11 14.72
C VAL A 813 -1.64 5.34 13.90
N GLN A 814 -0.78 6.36 13.86
CA GLN A 814 -1.07 7.62 13.16
C GLN A 814 -0.96 7.53 11.63
N ARG A 815 -0.16 6.58 11.11
CA ARG A 815 0.17 6.48 9.67
C ARG A 815 -0.51 5.31 8.96
N PHE A 816 -0.68 4.20 9.66
CA PHE A 816 -1.10 2.92 9.12
C PHE A 816 -2.27 2.39 9.95
N PRO A 817 -3.46 3.00 9.82
CA PRO A 817 -4.59 2.81 10.75
C PRO A 817 -5.13 1.38 10.79
N ASP A 818 -4.88 0.57 9.77
CA ASP A 818 -5.31 -0.83 9.64
C ASP A 818 -4.17 -1.84 9.91
N GLN A 819 -2.99 -1.37 10.31
CA GLN A 819 -1.83 -2.25 10.49
C GLN A 819 -1.97 -3.16 11.70
N PHE A 820 -2.49 -2.64 12.81
CA PHE A 820 -2.63 -3.30 14.10
C PHE A 820 -4.07 -3.23 14.61
N ASP A 821 -4.61 -4.36 15.03
CA ASP A 821 -5.87 -4.43 15.77
C ASP A 821 -5.72 -3.89 17.20
N GLY A 822 -4.52 -4.00 17.77
CA GLY A 822 -4.23 -3.50 19.11
C GLY A 822 -2.79 -3.00 19.29
N VAL A 823 -2.61 -1.90 20.01
CA VAL A 823 -1.29 -1.35 20.38
C VAL A 823 -1.17 -1.15 21.89
N VAL A 824 -0.10 -1.68 22.48
CA VAL A 824 0.37 -1.29 23.82
C VAL A 824 1.56 -0.36 23.66
N ALA A 825 1.38 0.91 24.04
CA ALA A 825 2.42 1.93 23.97
C ALA A 825 2.75 2.45 25.37
N GLY A 826 3.95 2.12 25.85
CA GLY A 826 4.47 2.61 27.13
C GLY A 826 5.29 3.88 26.96
N ALA A 827 5.19 4.82 27.90
CA ALA A 827 5.98 6.06 27.98
C ALA A 827 6.47 6.59 26.62
N PRO A 828 5.57 6.96 25.68
CA PRO A 828 5.98 7.27 24.32
C PRO A 828 6.83 8.53 24.24
N ALA A 829 7.95 8.46 23.51
CA ALA A 829 8.80 9.61 23.19
C ALA A 829 8.18 10.53 22.11
N PHE A 830 6.97 11.02 22.38
CA PHE A 830 6.32 12.03 21.56
C PHE A 830 7.14 13.30 21.50
N ARG A 831 6.98 14.06 20.42
CA ARG A 831 7.71 15.32 20.20
C ARG A 831 9.20 15.08 20.38
N TRP A 832 9.71 14.01 19.74
CA TRP A 832 11.06 13.50 19.92
C TRP A 832 12.11 14.61 20.00
N ALA A 833 12.07 15.58 19.07
CA ALA A 833 12.99 16.70 19.10
C ALA A 833 12.97 17.50 20.41
N GLN A 834 11.77 17.88 20.86
CA GLN A 834 11.57 18.61 22.10
C GLN A 834 11.98 17.76 23.29
N GLN A 835 11.58 16.49 23.28
CA GLN A 835 11.93 15.53 24.32
C GLN A 835 13.44 15.33 24.45
N GLN A 836 14.15 15.08 23.36
CA GLN A 836 15.59 14.91 23.36
C GLN A 836 16.30 16.16 23.87
N THR A 837 15.95 17.35 23.35
CA THR A 837 16.53 18.60 23.84
C THR A 837 16.19 18.88 25.31
N ASN A 838 15.04 18.43 25.82
CA ASN A 838 14.63 18.65 27.21
C ASN A 838 15.55 17.96 28.22
N HIS A 839 16.24 16.88 27.84
CA HIS A 839 17.27 16.25 28.67
C HIS A 839 18.41 17.21 29.04
N LEU A 840 18.64 18.28 28.27
CA LEU A 840 19.65 19.29 28.57
C LEU A 840 19.16 20.39 29.54
N THR A 841 17.86 20.46 29.84
CA THR A 841 17.28 21.49 30.71
C THR A 841 17.93 21.48 32.09
N GLY A 842 18.05 20.30 32.71
CA GLY A 842 18.70 20.14 34.01
C GLY A 842 20.17 20.55 33.99
N ASN A 843 20.90 20.21 32.92
CA ASN A 843 22.30 20.60 32.76
C ASN A 843 22.48 22.12 32.63
N VAL A 844 21.61 22.80 31.88
CA VAL A 844 21.65 24.27 31.74
C VAL A 844 21.28 24.97 33.05
N ILE A 845 20.32 24.44 33.83
CA ILE A 845 19.99 24.94 35.18
C ILE A 845 21.22 24.89 36.09
N GLN A 846 21.86 23.71 36.17
CA GLN A 846 23.06 23.52 37.01
C GLN A 846 24.21 24.45 36.63
N LYS A 847 24.43 24.63 35.31
CA LYS A 847 25.42 25.57 34.78
C LYS A 847 25.10 27.01 35.17
N ASN A 848 23.85 27.45 34.98
CA ASN A 848 23.43 28.83 35.29
C ASN A 848 23.55 29.16 36.78
N LEU A 849 23.22 28.20 37.66
CA LEU A 849 23.35 28.35 39.11
C LEU A 849 24.78 28.09 39.64
N ASN A 850 25.68 27.65 38.75
CA ASN A 850 27.03 27.19 39.05
C ASN A 850 27.02 26.22 40.25
N TYR A 851 26.19 25.18 40.14
CA TYR A 851 26.00 24.15 41.14
C TYR A 851 25.79 22.80 40.46
N TYR A 852 26.72 21.88 40.65
CA TYR A 852 26.67 20.53 40.13
C TYR A 852 26.37 19.58 41.29
N SER A 853 25.22 18.91 41.22
CA SER A 853 24.61 18.29 42.39
C SER A 853 25.29 16.96 42.74
N PRO A 854 25.80 16.79 43.98
CA PRO A 854 26.28 15.50 44.46
C PRO A 854 25.17 14.45 44.50
N SER A 855 25.46 13.22 44.06
CA SER A 855 24.47 12.14 44.00
C SER A 855 23.83 11.82 45.36
N CYS A 856 24.60 11.83 46.46
CA CYS A 856 24.07 11.53 47.79
C CYS A 856 23.16 12.64 48.34
N GLU A 857 23.39 13.90 47.93
CA GLU A 857 22.51 15.01 48.29
C GLU A 857 21.17 14.89 47.54
N LEU A 858 21.22 14.56 46.25
CA LEU A 858 20.05 14.29 45.42
C LEU A 858 19.23 13.11 45.98
N GLU A 859 19.89 12.02 46.37
CA GLU A 859 19.28 10.84 47.00
C GLU A 859 18.53 11.23 48.29
N LYS A 860 19.14 12.09 49.11
CA LYS A 860 18.52 12.58 50.35
C LYS A 860 17.27 13.40 50.06
N ILE A 861 17.32 14.29 49.07
CA ILE A 861 16.17 15.10 48.65
C ILE A 861 15.05 14.20 48.11
N MET A 862 15.38 13.20 47.29
CA MET A 862 14.42 12.25 46.73
C MET A 862 13.69 11.47 47.83
N ASN A 863 14.43 10.86 48.76
CA ASN A 863 13.86 10.12 49.89
C ASN A 863 12.92 10.99 50.75
N MET A 864 13.29 12.24 51.00
CA MET A 864 12.44 13.17 51.76
C MET A 864 11.22 13.64 50.96
N THR A 865 11.35 13.75 49.64
CA THR A 865 10.24 14.07 48.73
C THR A 865 9.22 12.95 48.74
N VAL A 866 9.65 11.69 48.53
CA VAL A 866 8.78 10.52 48.58
C VAL A 866 8.06 10.45 49.93
N ALA A 867 8.79 10.56 51.05
CA ALA A 867 8.20 10.52 52.39
C ALA A 867 7.18 11.65 52.65
N SER A 868 7.38 12.83 52.05
CA SER A 868 6.46 13.96 52.21
C SER A 868 5.20 13.82 51.35
N CYS A 869 5.32 13.15 50.20
CA CYS A 869 4.26 13.10 49.18
C CYS A 869 3.48 11.78 49.15
N ASP A 870 4.02 10.71 49.71
CA ASP A 870 3.35 9.40 49.87
C ASP A 870 1.97 9.54 50.54
N PRO A 871 1.79 10.24 51.68
CA PRO A 871 0.48 10.34 52.34
C PRO A 871 -0.65 11.03 51.55
N LEU A 872 -0.35 11.69 50.43
CA LEU A 872 -1.29 12.59 49.73
C LEU A 872 -2.41 11.84 49.02
N ASP A 873 -2.24 10.55 48.74
CA ASP A 873 -3.29 9.71 48.17
C ASP A 873 -4.18 9.05 49.26
N GLY A 874 -3.89 9.27 50.55
CA GLY A 874 -4.62 8.68 51.68
C GLY A 874 -4.13 7.30 52.13
N LYS A 875 -3.04 6.80 51.54
CA LYS A 875 -2.26 5.63 51.97
C LYS A 875 -0.82 6.08 52.26
N THR A 876 -0.09 5.27 53.03
CA THR A 876 1.33 5.51 53.32
C THR A 876 2.03 4.19 53.11
N ASP A 877 2.55 4.00 51.90
CA ASP A 877 3.17 2.76 51.42
C ASP A 877 4.50 3.00 50.69
N GLY A 878 5.03 4.23 50.78
CA GLY A 878 6.26 4.63 50.11
C GLY A 878 6.07 4.89 48.62
N ILE A 879 4.83 5.08 48.15
CA ILE A 879 4.51 5.33 46.74
C ILE A 879 3.82 6.69 46.60
N VAL A 880 4.32 7.52 45.68
CA VAL A 880 3.72 8.80 45.33
C VAL A 880 2.65 8.57 44.26
N SER A 881 1.40 8.32 44.65
CA SER A 881 0.29 8.15 43.69
C SER A 881 -0.42 9.45 43.30
N ARG A 882 -0.06 10.56 43.93
CA ARG A 882 -0.59 11.90 43.66
C ARG A 882 0.54 12.91 43.49
N SER A 883 1.38 12.74 42.47
CA SER A 883 2.49 13.66 42.19
C SER A 883 2.00 15.10 41.96
N ASP A 884 0.77 15.24 41.45
CA ASP A 884 0.05 16.48 41.22
C ASP A 884 -0.20 17.32 42.48
N MET A 885 -0.26 16.68 43.65
CA MET A 885 -0.42 17.37 44.94
C MET A 885 0.93 17.64 45.62
N CYS A 886 2.00 16.95 45.22
CA CYS A 886 3.27 16.92 45.95
C CYS A 886 3.88 18.32 46.14
N LEU A 887 4.01 19.13 45.08
CA LEU A 887 4.63 20.46 45.17
C LEU A 887 3.90 21.41 46.13
N LYS A 888 2.58 21.26 46.30
CA LYS A 888 1.77 22.11 47.20
C LYS A 888 1.96 21.74 48.67
N HIS A 889 2.34 20.50 48.94
CA HIS A 889 2.47 19.95 50.29
C HIS A 889 3.92 19.71 50.73
N LEU A 890 4.88 19.83 49.81
CA LEU A 890 6.29 19.62 50.09
C LEU A 890 6.84 20.74 51.02
N ASN A 891 7.33 20.34 52.19
CA ASN A 891 7.94 21.26 53.15
C ASN A 891 9.45 21.39 52.91
N TRP A 892 9.84 22.39 52.12
CA TRP A 892 11.24 22.69 51.81
C TRP A 892 12.10 23.02 53.05
N ASP A 893 11.52 23.60 54.10
CA ASP A 893 12.25 23.93 55.33
C ASP A 893 12.71 22.66 56.06
N SER A 894 11.98 21.56 55.92
CA SER A 894 12.38 20.26 56.48
C SER A 894 13.54 19.62 55.73
N ILE A 895 13.65 19.90 54.43
CA ILE A 895 14.70 19.36 53.55
C ILE A 895 15.98 20.19 53.71
N LEU A 896 15.88 21.50 53.83
CA LEU A 896 17.03 22.40 53.98
C LEU A 896 17.86 22.02 55.23
N GLY A 897 19.15 21.76 55.03
CA GLY A 897 20.07 21.42 56.11
C GLY A 897 19.97 19.98 56.61
N ALA A 898 19.13 19.13 56.01
CA ALA A 898 19.02 17.72 56.36
C ALA A 898 20.35 17.00 56.10
N SER A 899 20.85 16.25 57.08
CA SER A 899 22.11 15.53 56.97
C SER A 899 21.99 14.28 56.09
N TYR A 900 23.03 14.01 55.31
CA TYR A 900 23.19 12.81 54.50
C TYR A 900 24.59 12.21 54.65
N SER A 901 24.71 10.91 54.41
CA SER A 901 25.96 10.15 54.42
C SER A 901 25.82 8.93 53.54
N CYS A 902 26.61 8.84 52.48
CA CYS A 902 26.65 7.69 51.55
C CYS A 902 28.07 7.14 51.42
N PRO A 903 28.23 5.81 51.29
CA PRO A 903 29.53 5.19 51.06
C PRO A 903 30.09 5.54 49.68
N ALA A 904 31.39 5.29 49.48
CA ALA A 904 31.99 5.37 48.15
C ALA A 904 31.39 4.30 47.22
N VAL A 905 31.15 4.66 45.96
CA VAL A 905 30.61 3.76 44.94
C VAL A 905 31.70 3.51 43.89
N SER A 906 31.97 2.24 43.62
CA SER A 906 32.88 1.86 42.52
C SER A 906 32.26 2.23 41.17
N GLY A 907 33.09 2.75 40.26
CA GLY A 907 32.64 3.06 38.91
C GLY A 907 32.15 1.81 38.19
N SER A 908 31.16 2.00 37.34
CA SER A 908 30.61 0.99 36.42
C SER A 908 30.83 1.44 34.97
N ALA A 909 30.44 0.59 34.01
CA ALA A 909 30.48 0.96 32.60
C ALA A 909 29.58 2.16 32.25
N PHE A 910 28.61 2.50 33.11
CA PHE A 910 27.57 3.51 32.86
C PHE A 910 27.57 4.65 33.88
N ALA A 911 28.43 4.61 34.91
CA ALA A 911 28.53 5.63 35.94
C ALA A 911 29.95 5.72 36.51
N GLY A 912 30.47 6.94 36.65
CA GLY A 912 31.78 7.19 37.24
C GLY A 912 31.88 6.74 38.70
N ALA A 913 33.10 6.44 39.16
CA ALA A 913 33.33 6.18 40.59
C ALA A 913 33.04 7.46 41.41
N THR A 914 32.37 7.31 42.54
CA THR A 914 32.10 8.43 43.46
C THR A 914 32.73 8.17 44.83
N PRO A 915 33.30 9.19 45.49
CA PRO A 915 33.88 9.04 46.82
C PRO A 915 32.78 8.86 47.86
N ALA A 916 33.17 8.57 49.11
CA ALA A 916 32.23 8.67 50.23
C ALA A 916 31.76 10.13 50.37
N GLN A 917 30.46 10.33 50.55
CA GLN A 917 29.84 11.66 50.59
C GLN A 917 29.18 11.88 51.94
N THR A 918 29.50 12.97 52.62
CA THR A 918 28.81 13.38 53.85
C THR A 918 28.54 14.88 53.80
N GLY A 919 27.35 15.30 54.18
CA GLY A 919 26.99 16.71 54.08
C GLY A 919 25.61 17.05 54.62
N LYS A 920 25.14 18.23 54.26
CA LYS A 920 23.79 18.72 54.53
C LYS A 920 23.20 19.23 53.23
N VAL A 921 21.92 19.00 53.03
CA VAL A 921 21.22 19.55 51.86
C VAL A 921 21.32 21.07 51.87
N SER A 922 21.84 21.62 50.77
CA SER A 922 22.13 23.03 50.58
C SER A 922 20.94 23.79 50.00
N ALA A 923 20.92 25.11 50.19
CA ALA A 923 19.92 25.98 49.55
C ALA A 923 20.03 25.95 48.02
N LYS A 924 21.25 25.79 47.47
CA LYS A 924 21.49 25.70 46.03
C LYS A 924 20.92 24.41 45.43
N ALA A 925 21.06 23.27 46.12
CA ALA A 925 20.44 22.03 45.67
C ALA A 925 18.91 22.18 45.61
N ILE A 926 18.30 22.79 46.62
CA ILE A 926 16.86 23.10 46.60
C ILE A 926 16.48 24.03 45.44
N GLU A 927 17.29 25.04 45.14
CA GLU A 927 17.07 25.96 44.02
C GLU A 927 17.11 25.22 42.67
N VAL A 928 18.10 24.34 42.46
CA VAL A 928 18.20 23.48 41.27
C VAL A 928 16.95 22.59 41.11
N ILE A 929 16.54 21.89 42.18
CA ILE A 929 15.37 20.99 42.11
C ILE A 929 14.07 21.76 41.83
N LYS A 930 13.89 22.93 42.46
CA LYS A 930 12.72 23.79 42.18
C LYS A 930 12.69 24.21 40.72
N ALA A 931 13.81 24.71 40.18
CA ALA A 931 13.89 25.08 38.77
C ALA A 931 13.65 23.88 37.83
N PHE A 932 14.13 22.70 38.19
CA PHE A 932 13.94 21.48 37.40
C PHE A 932 12.46 21.06 37.33
N TRP A 933 11.73 21.10 38.45
CA TRP A 933 10.29 20.81 38.49
C TRP A 933 9.41 21.95 37.98
N GLU A 934 9.91 23.20 38.00
CA GLU A 934 9.28 24.31 37.28
C GLU A 934 9.34 24.10 35.76
N GLY A 935 10.38 23.45 35.23
CA GLY A 935 10.53 23.15 33.81
C GLY A 935 11.09 24.31 32.99
N LEU A 936 11.34 24.05 31.70
CA LEU A 936 11.99 25.01 30.81
C LEU A 936 11.08 26.22 30.50
N HIS A 937 11.54 27.41 30.85
CA HIS A 937 10.96 28.68 30.42
C HIS A 937 11.99 29.50 29.64
N ASP A 938 11.52 30.28 28.69
CA ASP A 938 12.36 31.17 27.90
C ASP A 938 12.63 32.50 28.63
N SER A 939 13.43 33.40 28.02
CA SER A 939 13.78 34.68 28.67
C SER A 939 12.59 35.63 28.87
N ASP A 940 11.47 35.42 28.16
CA ASP A 940 10.22 36.16 28.35
C ASP A 940 9.35 35.55 29.46
N GLY A 941 9.80 34.46 30.10
CA GLY A 941 9.07 33.72 31.12
C GLY A 941 8.01 32.79 30.56
N LYS A 942 8.00 32.54 29.24
CA LYS A 942 7.04 31.65 28.59
C LYS A 942 7.47 30.19 28.72
N ARG A 943 6.50 29.30 28.89
CA ARG A 943 6.75 27.88 29.10
C ARG A 943 7.09 27.21 27.76
N VAL A 944 8.26 26.57 27.72
CA VAL A 944 8.77 25.91 26.51
C VAL A 944 8.40 24.44 26.49
N TYR A 945 8.58 23.69 27.59
CA TYR A 945 8.27 22.26 27.58
C TYR A 945 7.76 21.76 28.94
N PHE A 946 7.40 20.47 29.00
CA PHE A 946 6.89 19.84 30.21
C PHE A 946 7.97 19.69 31.27
N SER A 947 7.56 19.63 32.53
CA SER A 947 8.44 19.31 33.65
C SER A 947 8.23 17.87 34.12
N TYR A 948 9.30 17.30 34.68
CA TYR A 948 9.26 16.01 35.34
C TYR A 948 8.42 16.07 36.62
N GLN A 949 7.74 14.98 36.94
CA GLN A 949 6.85 14.92 38.10
C GLN A 949 7.64 14.71 39.40
N PRO A 950 7.22 15.31 40.52
CA PRO A 950 7.84 15.02 41.81
C PRO A 950 7.86 13.52 42.12
N GLY A 951 9.02 13.04 42.58
CA GLY A 951 9.29 11.62 42.81
C GLY A 951 9.95 10.90 41.62
N SER A 952 10.08 11.55 40.46
CA SER A 952 10.96 11.09 39.37
C SER A 952 12.42 11.23 39.78
N THR A 953 13.26 10.23 39.48
CA THR A 953 14.70 10.30 39.78
C THR A 953 15.37 11.48 39.06
N PHE A 954 16.50 11.92 39.59
CA PHE A 954 17.21 13.12 39.14
C PHE A 954 18.31 12.82 38.12
N ASP A 955 18.07 11.89 37.20
CA ASP A 955 19.07 11.37 36.25
C ASP A 955 19.72 12.50 35.42
N ASP A 956 18.93 13.40 34.83
CA ASP A 956 19.43 14.56 34.07
C ASP A 956 20.05 15.68 34.96
N LEU A 957 20.12 15.49 36.28
CA LEU A 957 20.76 16.40 37.23
C LEU A 957 22.00 15.82 37.91
N GLN A 958 22.33 14.55 37.69
CA GLN A 958 23.50 13.94 38.33
C GLN A 958 24.77 14.63 37.83
N GLY A 959 25.64 15.06 38.75
CA GLY A 959 26.97 15.53 38.39
C GLY A 959 27.95 14.37 38.24
N THR A 960 29.06 14.60 37.53
CA THR A 960 30.19 13.66 37.48
C THR A 960 31.28 14.12 38.43
N TYR A 961 31.78 13.22 39.27
CA TYR A 961 32.86 13.53 40.20
C TYR A 961 34.22 13.48 39.49
N ASP A 962 35.01 14.55 39.63
CA ASP A 962 36.38 14.61 39.15
C ASP A 962 37.37 14.51 40.31
N SER A 963 38.01 13.34 40.43
CA SER A 963 39.01 13.07 41.46
C SER A 963 40.28 13.91 41.34
N SER A 964 40.57 14.50 40.17
CA SER A 964 41.75 15.35 39.96
C SER A 964 41.56 16.76 40.54
N THR A 965 40.32 17.24 40.56
CA THR A 965 39.96 18.57 41.08
C THR A 965 39.20 18.52 42.41
N ASP A 966 38.91 17.31 42.91
CA ASP A 966 38.11 17.03 44.11
C ASP A 966 36.75 17.75 44.08
N SER A 967 36.10 17.76 42.91
CA SER A 967 34.90 18.56 42.68
C SER A 967 33.89 17.86 41.78
N TRP A 968 32.62 18.24 41.92
CA TRP A 968 31.56 17.83 41.02
C TRP A 968 31.55 18.72 39.78
N LYS A 969 31.43 18.08 38.61
CA LYS A 969 31.36 18.73 37.31
C LYS A 969 30.03 18.44 36.64
N LEU A 970 29.71 19.25 35.64
CA LEU A 970 28.57 19.04 34.78
C LEU A 970 28.72 17.72 34.04
N ASP A 971 27.65 16.92 34.05
CA ASP A 971 27.51 15.72 33.23
C ASP A 971 26.44 15.98 32.18
N ILE A 972 26.83 16.17 30.92
CA ILE A 972 25.88 16.52 29.86
C ILE A 972 25.09 15.25 29.48
N SER A 973 23.76 15.30 29.58
CA SER A 973 22.90 14.16 29.27
C SER A 973 23.16 13.64 27.85
N GLY A 974 23.54 12.36 27.75
CA GLY A 974 23.90 11.74 26.48
C GLY A 974 22.76 11.75 25.46
N LEU A 975 21.51 11.59 25.90
CA LEU A 975 20.34 11.62 25.01
C LEU A 975 20.14 12.99 24.34
N GLY A 976 20.27 14.07 25.12
CA GLY A 976 20.06 15.42 24.62
C GLY A 976 21.27 15.97 23.89
N GLY A 977 22.48 15.78 24.43
CA GLY A 977 23.68 16.28 23.79
C GLY A 977 24.04 15.52 22.51
N MET A 978 23.77 14.20 22.44
CA MET A 978 23.87 13.47 21.17
C MET A 978 22.86 13.97 20.14
N TRP A 979 21.62 14.31 20.54
CA TRP A 979 20.66 14.89 19.61
C TRP A 979 21.16 16.19 18.98
N ILE A 980 21.72 17.09 19.80
CA ILE A 980 22.28 18.34 19.29
C ILE A 980 23.50 18.07 18.41
N GLY A 981 24.48 17.32 18.89
CA GLY A 981 25.71 17.04 18.14
C GLY A 981 25.42 16.35 16.81
N LEU A 982 24.64 15.27 16.83
CA LEU A 982 24.45 14.40 15.67
C LEU A 982 23.40 14.92 14.68
N PHE A 983 22.30 15.52 15.15
CA PHE A 983 21.17 15.90 14.29
C PHE A 983 21.05 17.41 14.04
N ILE A 984 21.65 18.25 14.88
CA ILE A 984 21.67 19.70 14.67
C ILE A 984 23.01 20.13 14.08
N ASP A 985 24.10 19.79 14.74
CA ASP A 985 25.45 20.21 14.34
C ASP A 985 26.08 19.28 13.29
N LEU A 986 25.50 18.09 13.07
CA LEU A 986 25.98 17.07 12.13
C LEU A 986 27.40 16.60 12.41
N LEU A 987 27.74 16.48 13.68
CA LEU A 987 29.01 15.99 14.18
C LEU A 987 28.88 14.50 14.53
N GLN A 988 29.85 13.69 14.13
CA GLN A 988 29.91 12.26 14.49
C GLN A 988 30.44 12.09 15.92
N GLU A 989 29.80 12.79 16.85
CA GLU A 989 30.13 12.83 18.27
C GLU A 989 29.02 12.14 19.06
N THR A 990 29.41 11.42 20.11
CA THR A 990 28.45 10.75 21.00
C THR A 990 27.80 11.71 22.00
N ASN A 991 28.33 12.93 22.13
CA ASN A 991 27.78 14.01 22.95
C ASN A 991 28.40 15.37 22.54
N ILE A 992 27.74 16.49 22.85
CA ILE A 992 28.36 17.82 22.68
C ILE A 992 29.44 18.06 23.76
N PRO A 993 30.56 18.71 23.43
CA PRO A 993 31.70 18.81 24.33
C PRO A 993 31.53 19.84 25.46
N THR A 994 30.65 20.82 25.28
CA THR A 994 30.37 21.88 26.27
C THR A 994 28.98 22.47 26.06
N LEU A 995 28.43 23.07 27.11
CA LEU A 995 27.23 23.91 27.06
C LEU A 995 27.56 25.40 27.11
N ASP A 996 28.81 25.81 26.89
CA ASP A 996 29.21 27.23 26.88
C ASP A 996 28.38 28.06 25.89
N GLY A 997 27.91 29.23 26.33
CA GLY A 997 26.99 30.07 25.54
C GLY A 997 25.56 29.55 25.38
N VAL A 998 25.25 28.31 25.78
CA VAL A 998 23.88 27.76 25.71
C VAL A 998 23.01 28.35 26.82
N THR A 999 21.85 28.85 26.42
CA THR A 999 20.83 29.45 27.30
C THR A 999 19.49 28.70 27.18
N TYR A 1000 18.49 29.07 27.99
CA TYR A 1000 17.14 28.53 27.83
C TYR A 1000 16.53 28.85 26.46
N ASP A 1001 16.80 30.03 25.91
CA ASP A 1001 16.38 30.38 24.54
C ASP A 1001 17.08 29.53 23.49
N THR A 1002 18.36 29.21 23.68
CA THR A 1002 19.08 28.30 22.80
C THR A 1002 18.42 26.92 22.77
N LEU A 1003 18.02 26.37 23.93
CA LEU A 1003 17.28 25.11 23.99
C LEU A 1003 15.94 25.21 23.23
N LYS A 1004 15.16 26.28 23.45
CA LYS A 1004 13.91 26.55 22.71
C LYS A 1004 14.15 26.60 21.20
N GLU A 1005 15.18 27.29 20.75
CA GLU A 1005 15.53 27.43 19.34
C GLU A 1005 15.93 26.09 18.71
N TRP A 1006 16.72 25.27 19.42
CA TRP A 1006 17.03 23.91 18.98
C TRP A 1006 15.78 23.04 18.89
N MET A 1007 14.86 23.12 19.85
CA MET A 1007 13.57 22.41 19.79
C MET A 1007 12.77 22.80 18.53
N ILE A 1008 12.65 24.09 18.25
CA ILE A 1008 11.92 24.61 17.08
C ILE A 1008 12.61 24.22 15.76
N LEU A 1009 13.94 24.33 15.70
CA LEU A 1009 14.72 23.95 14.53
C LEU A 1009 14.57 22.46 14.23
N SER A 1010 14.73 21.63 15.26
CA SER A 1010 14.61 20.19 15.20
C SER A 1010 13.20 19.75 14.75
N GLN A 1011 12.15 20.38 15.30
CA GLN A 1011 10.77 20.13 14.89
C GLN A 1011 10.56 20.42 13.39
N LYS A 1012 11.18 21.48 12.85
CA LYS A 1012 11.09 21.81 11.43
C LYS A 1012 11.85 20.82 10.55
N LYS A 1013 13.01 20.34 11.02
CA LYS A 1013 13.90 19.47 10.23
C LYS A 1013 13.44 18.02 10.18
N TYR A 1014 12.82 17.51 11.25
CA TYR A 1014 12.46 16.11 11.41
C TYR A 1014 10.97 15.89 11.75
N GLY A 1015 10.15 16.91 11.46
CA GLY A 1015 8.75 16.99 11.89
C GLY A 1015 7.89 15.81 11.43
N ASP A 1016 8.05 15.47 10.15
CA ASP A 1016 7.35 14.40 9.46
C ASP A 1016 7.93 13.01 9.72
N ILE A 1017 8.94 12.87 10.60
CA ILE A 1017 9.58 11.59 10.90
C ILE A 1017 9.40 11.24 12.38
N PHE A 1018 9.86 12.11 13.29
CA PHE A 1018 10.01 11.77 14.72
C PHE A 1018 8.97 12.41 15.65
N GLN A 1019 8.20 13.40 15.21
CA GLN A 1019 7.30 14.10 16.15
C GLN A 1019 6.19 13.20 16.68
N THR A 1020 5.57 12.40 15.79
CA THR A 1020 4.52 11.44 16.16
C THR A 1020 3.41 12.09 17.00
N THR A 1021 2.93 13.27 16.58
CA THR A 1021 1.93 14.07 17.31
C THR A 1021 0.61 14.24 16.57
N TYR A 1022 0.33 13.46 15.52
CA TYR A 1022 -0.92 13.59 14.78
C TYR A 1022 -2.11 13.17 15.65
N PRO A 1023 -3.07 14.07 15.96
CA PRO A 1023 -4.10 13.80 16.97
C PRO A 1023 -5.42 13.26 16.41
N ASP A 1024 -5.64 13.28 15.09
CA ASP A 1024 -6.85 12.71 14.51
C ASP A 1024 -6.65 11.20 14.27
N LEU A 1025 -7.31 10.38 15.09
CA LEU A 1025 -7.22 8.91 15.03
C LEU A 1025 -8.48 8.28 14.44
N SER A 1026 -9.28 9.04 13.67
CA SER A 1026 -10.55 8.58 13.13
C SER A 1026 -10.42 7.31 12.29
N ASP A 1027 -9.39 7.21 11.46
CA ASP A 1027 -9.19 6.02 10.61
C ASP A 1027 -8.82 4.78 11.43
N PHE A 1028 -7.98 4.94 12.46
CA PHE A 1028 -7.63 3.84 13.37
C PHE A 1028 -8.84 3.39 14.20
N GLN A 1029 -9.64 4.35 14.69
CA GLN A 1029 -10.90 4.06 15.37
C GLN A 1029 -11.88 3.32 14.44
N ALA A 1030 -12.03 3.78 13.19
CA ALA A 1030 -12.91 3.20 12.19
C ALA A 1030 -12.48 1.79 11.76
N ALA A 1031 -11.17 1.52 11.71
CA ALA A 1031 -10.61 0.19 11.52
C ALA A 1031 -10.86 -0.76 12.70
N GLY A 1032 -11.36 -0.25 13.82
CA GLY A 1032 -11.68 -1.03 15.03
C GLY A 1032 -10.50 -1.21 15.99
N GLY A 1033 -9.38 -0.53 15.72
CA GLY A 1033 -8.16 -0.65 16.51
C GLY A 1033 -8.32 -0.20 17.97
N LYS A 1034 -7.55 -0.79 18.88
CA LYS A 1034 -7.54 -0.45 20.31
C LYS A 1034 -6.14 -0.07 20.80
N VAL A 1035 -6.04 0.93 21.67
CA VAL A 1035 -4.77 1.34 22.29
C VAL A 1035 -4.89 1.32 23.81
N ILE A 1036 -3.97 0.59 24.45
CA ILE A 1036 -3.65 0.80 25.86
C ILE A 1036 -2.32 1.56 25.93
N HIS A 1037 -2.39 2.77 26.44
CA HIS A 1037 -1.25 3.64 26.67
C HIS A 1037 -0.95 3.66 28.16
N VAL A 1038 0.28 3.29 28.55
CA VAL A 1038 0.74 3.33 29.94
C VAL A 1038 1.91 4.29 30.08
N HIS A 1039 2.03 5.00 31.20
CA HIS A 1039 3.17 5.88 31.45
C HIS A 1039 3.46 5.91 32.95
N GLY A 1040 4.72 5.68 33.34
CA GLY A 1040 5.16 5.91 34.72
C GLY A 1040 4.90 7.34 35.15
N GLU A 1041 4.23 7.55 36.28
CA GLU A 1041 3.98 8.90 36.76
C GLU A 1041 5.26 9.58 37.26
N GLN A 1042 6.27 8.80 37.65
CA GLN A 1042 7.60 9.27 38.06
C GLN A 1042 8.67 8.93 37.02
N ASP A 1043 8.28 8.93 35.75
CA ASP A 1043 9.21 8.79 34.64
C ASP A 1043 10.21 9.97 34.64
N TYR A 1044 11.49 9.63 34.78
CA TYR A 1044 12.61 10.57 34.85
C TYR A 1044 13.21 10.88 33.49
N SER A 1045 12.80 10.16 32.45
CA SER A 1045 13.30 10.34 31.09
C SER A 1045 12.30 11.13 30.27
N ILE A 1046 11.03 10.70 30.23
CA ILE A 1046 9.98 11.36 29.47
C ILE A 1046 8.95 11.90 30.46
N PRO A 1047 8.72 13.23 30.53
CA PRO A 1047 7.70 13.77 31.41
C PRO A 1047 6.33 13.17 31.13
N THR A 1048 5.66 12.61 32.14
CA THR A 1048 4.33 11.99 32.01
C THR A 1048 3.28 12.94 31.40
N ALA A 1049 3.41 14.25 31.67
CA ALA A 1049 2.57 15.29 31.07
C ALA A 1049 2.62 15.31 29.53
N SER A 1050 3.71 14.83 28.93
CA SER A 1050 3.82 14.61 27.48
C SER A 1050 2.70 13.69 26.97
N SER A 1051 2.41 12.61 27.68
CA SER A 1051 1.35 11.68 27.31
C SER A 1051 -0.05 12.21 27.58
N VAL A 1052 -0.23 12.94 28.69
CA VAL A 1052 -1.49 13.63 28.97
C VAL A 1052 -1.79 14.69 27.91
N ARG A 1053 -0.77 15.45 27.47
CA ARG A 1053 -0.92 16.43 26.39
C ARG A 1053 -1.43 15.76 25.12
N TYR A 1054 -0.77 14.69 24.65
CA TYR A 1054 -1.20 14.02 23.43
C TYR A 1054 -2.61 13.42 23.55
N TRP A 1055 -2.94 12.80 24.69
CA TRP A 1055 -4.29 12.31 24.94
C TRP A 1055 -5.34 13.43 24.88
N ASN A 1056 -5.06 14.59 25.48
CA ASN A 1056 -5.95 15.76 25.41
C ASN A 1056 -6.06 16.30 23.97
N SER A 1057 -4.96 16.34 23.21
CA SER A 1057 -4.95 16.74 21.81
C SER A 1057 -5.88 15.86 20.96
N VAL A 1058 -5.81 14.53 21.11
CA VAL A 1058 -6.72 13.59 20.43
C VAL A 1058 -8.18 13.83 20.84
N ARG A 1059 -8.43 13.99 22.15
CA ARG A 1059 -9.78 14.27 22.69
C ARG A 1059 -10.38 15.54 22.05
N GLU A 1060 -9.60 16.60 22.00
CA GLU A 1060 -10.05 17.92 21.53
C GLU A 1060 -10.25 17.94 20.01
N VAL A 1061 -9.36 17.30 19.26
CA VAL A 1061 -9.44 17.27 17.79
C VAL A 1061 -10.55 16.34 17.30
N MET A 1062 -10.69 15.14 17.86
CA MET A 1062 -11.73 14.20 17.43
C MET A 1062 -13.12 14.55 17.99
N PHE A 1063 -13.18 15.20 19.17
CA PHE A 1063 -14.44 15.50 19.84
C PHE A 1063 -14.58 16.99 20.26
N PRO A 1064 -14.42 17.95 19.33
CA PRO A 1064 -14.35 19.38 19.66
C PRO A 1064 -15.65 19.94 20.26
N ASN A 1065 -16.78 19.28 20.00
CA ASN A 1065 -18.10 19.70 20.49
C ASN A 1065 -18.55 18.99 21.78
N LYS A 1066 -17.69 18.18 22.41
CA LYS A 1066 -18.00 17.46 23.65
C LYS A 1066 -17.37 18.16 24.85
N SER A 1067 -18.03 18.08 26.01
CA SER A 1067 -17.40 18.45 27.29
C SER A 1067 -16.16 17.57 27.56
N TYR A 1068 -15.31 17.98 28.50
CA TYR A 1068 -14.13 17.19 28.90
C TYR A 1068 -14.47 15.73 29.20
N THR A 1069 -15.46 15.52 30.07
CA THR A 1069 -15.92 14.18 30.48
C THR A 1069 -16.58 13.40 29.34
N ALA A 1070 -17.38 14.03 28.49
CA ALA A 1070 -18.02 13.35 27.36
C ALA A 1070 -17.02 13.00 26.24
N GLY A 1071 -16.00 13.83 26.03
CA GLY A 1071 -14.88 13.56 25.12
C GLY A 1071 -13.99 12.44 25.65
N ALA A 1072 -13.67 12.45 26.94
CA ALA A 1072 -12.95 11.36 27.61
C ALA A 1072 -13.69 10.02 27.44
N ALA A 1073 -14.99 10.01 27.72
CA ALA A 1073 -15.83 8.83 27.54
C ALA A 1073 -15.90 8.34 26.08
N ALA A 1074 -15.79 9.23 25.10
CA ALA A 1074 -15.76 8.85 23.68
C ALA A 1074 -14.41 8.26 23.24
N LEU A 1075 -13.29 8.73 23.81
CA LEU A 1075 -11.98 8.10 23.59
C LEU A 1075 -11.93 6.69 24.15
N ASP A 1076 -12.58 6.46 25.29
CA ASP A 1076 -12.55 5.18 26.01
C ASP A 1076 -13.01 3.96 25.19
N ASP A 1077 -13.74 4.18 24.10
CA ASP A 1077 -14.16 3.13 23.17
C ASP A 1077 -12.99 2.49 22.42
N PHE A 1078 -11.85 3.18 22.31
CA PHE A 1078 -10.70 2.69 21.55
C PHE A 1078 -9.32 3.11 22.09
N TYR A 1079 -9.19 4.21 22.83
CA TYR A 1079 -7.92 4.72 23.35
C TYR A 1079 -8.01 5.00 24.86
N ARG A 1080 -7.26 4.23 25.67
CA ARG A 1080 -7.19 4.39 27.13
C ARG A 1080 -5.77 4.69 27.59
N LEU A 1081 -5.61 5.75 28.37
CA LEU A 1081 -4.37 6.14 29.05
C LEU A 1081 -4.43 5.74 30.53
N PHE A 1082 -3.34 5.17 31.03
CA PHE A 1082 -3.11 4.86 32.44
C PHE A 1082 -1.80 5.49 32.90
N LEU A 1083 -1.88 6.37 33.88
CA LEU A 1083 -0.70 6.88 34.58
C LEU A 1083 -0.41 5.91 35.73
N ILE A 1084 0.84 5.49 35.87
CA ILE A 1084 1.23 4.44 36.80
C ILE A 1084 1.97 5.05 38.00
N PRO A 1085 1.32 5.14 39.19
CA PRO A 1085 1.93 5.61 40.42
C PRO A 1085 3.23 4.91 40.79
N GLY A 1086 4.20 5.69 41.28
CA GLY A 1086 5.52 5.27 41.74
C GLY A 1086 6.45 4.69 40.69
N VAL A 1087 6.00 4.59 39.43
CA VAL A 1087 6.74 3.90 38.37
C VAL A 1087 7.60 4.90 37.60
N GLY A 1088 8.85 4.48 37.34
CA GLY A 1088 9.83 5.24 36.57
C GLY A 1088 9.72 5.00 35.06
N HIS A 1089 10.81 5.24 34.33
CA HIS A 1089 10.83 5.06 32.89
C HIS A 1089 10.72 3.58 32.49
N CYS A 1090 9.56 3.19 31.96
CA CYS A 1090 9.28 1.82 31.51
C CYS A 1090 9.52 0.73 32.58
N GLY A 1091 9.45 1.04 33.87
CA GLY A 1091 9.80 0.05 34.89
C GLY A 1091 9.76 0.60 36.31
N THR A 1092 10.26 -0.20 37.24
CA THR A 1092 10.27 0.14 38.66
C THR A 1092 11.11 1.38 38.95
N ASN A 1093 10.73 2.12 40.00
CA ASN A 1093 11.53 3.19 40.57
C ASN A 1093 12.21 2.67 41.84
N GLU A 1094 13.54 2.78 41.94
CA GLU A 1094 14.31 2.28 43.09
C GLU A 1094 13.93 2.96 44.42
N TYR A 1095 13.45 4.20 44.37
CA TYR A 1095 13.00 4.96 45.54
C TYR A 1095 11.57 4.62 45.97
N GLN A 1096 10.85 3.87 45.14
CA GLN A 1096 9.45 3.48 45.38
C GLN A 1096 9.26 1.99 45.02
N PRO A 1097 9.98 1.07 45.68
CA PRO A 1097 10.09 -0.33 45.27
C PRO A 1097 8.78 -1.12 45.35
N GLY A 1098 7.75 -0.62 46.04
CA GLY A 1098 6.40 -1.21 46.09
C GLY A 1098 5.53 -0.90 44.86
N ALA A 1099 6.00 -0.02 43.97
CA ALA A 1099 5.23 0.45 42.81
C ALA A 1099 5.09 -0.64 41.71
N PRO A 1100 3.86 -0.94 41.25
CA PRO A 1100 3.61 -2.03 40.31
C PRO A 1100 3.69 -1.58 38.84
N TRP A 1101 4.52 -2.25 38.05
CA TRP A 1101 4.42 -2.15 36.58
C TRP A 1101 3.37 -3.14 36.03
N PRO A 1102 2.47 -2.76 35.10
CA PRO A 1102 1.41 -3.63 34.60
C PRO A 1102 1.96 -4.60 33.53
N GLN A 1103 2.64 -5.65 33.98
CA GLN A 1103 3.34 -6.60 33.09
C GLN A 1103 2.42 -7.33 32.11
N THR A 1104 1.11 -7.47 32.36
CA THR A 1104 0.21 -8.24 31.48
C THR A 1104 -0.70 -7.37 30.59
N THR A 1105 -0.21 -6.18 30.22
CA THR A 1105 -1.00 -5.21 29.44
C THR A 1105 -1.37 -5.73 28.04
N LEU A 1106 -0.49 -6.50 27.37
CA LEU A 1106 -0.79 -7.06 26.06
C LEU A 1106 -1.93 -8.10 26.11
N GLN A 1107 -1.93 -8.97 27.13
CA GLN A 1107 -3.02 -9.94 27.33
C GLN A 1107 -4.35 -9.21 27.61
N THR A 1108 -4.30 -8.11 28.36
CA THR A 1108 -5.48 -7.27 28.62
C THR A 1108 -6.01 -6.62 27.34
N LEU A 1109 -5.11 -6.12 26.49
CA LEU A 1109 -5.46 -5.57 25.18
C LEU A 1109 -6.08 -6.63 24.26
N ILE A 1110 -5.52 -7.85 24.24
CA ILE A 1110 -6.06 -8.98 23.47
C ILE A 1110 -7.51 -9.29 23.89
N GLU A 1111 -7.81 -9.31 25.19
CA GLU A 1111 -9.18 -9.50 25.67
C GLU A 1111 -10.12 -8.35 25.25
N TRP A 1112 -9.61 -7.13 25.12
CA TRP A 1112 -10.39 -6.02 24.59
C TRP A 1112 -10.67 -6.17 23.09
N VAL A 1113 -9.65 -6.48 22.30
CA VAL A 1113 -9.74 -6.61 20.84
C VAL A 1113 -10.58 -7.83 20.44
N GLU A 1114 -10.29 -9.00 20.99
CA GLU A 1114 -10.90 -10.27 20.55
C GLU A 1114 -12.24 -10.55 21.24
N ASN A 1115 -12.40 -10.12 22.49
CA ASN A 1115 -13.57 -10.44 23.32
C ASN A 1115 -14.40 -9.23 23.74
N GLY A 1116 -14.05 -8.01 23.31
CA GLY A 1116 -14.77 -6.79 23.65
C GLY A 1116 -14.67 -6.38 25.12
N LYS A 1117 -13.75 -6.96 25.90
CA LYS A 1117 -13.60 -6.71 27.34
C LYS A 1117 -12.67 -5.53 27.60
N ALA A 1118 -13.20 -4.33 27.49
CA ALA A 1118 -12.44 -3.11 27.67
C ALA A 1118 -12.00 -2.89 29.13
N PRO A 1119 -10.71 -2.65 29.44
CA PRO A 1119 -10.22 -2.58 30.82
C PRO A 1119 -10.60 -1.27 31.51
N ALA A 1120 -11.49 -1.32 32.52
CA ALA A 1120 -11.81 -0.14 33.34
C ALA A 1120 -10.59 0.31 34.17
N THR A 1121 -9.78 -0.66 34.57
CA THR A 1121 -8.54 -0.52 35.33
C THR A 1121 -7.52 -1.53 34.81
N LEU A 1122 -6.24 -1.31 35.11
CA LEU A 1122 -5.20 -2.32 34.89
C LEU A 1122 -4.84 -2.98 36.22
N ALA A 1123 -4.57 -4.29 36.18
CA ALA A 1123 -4.07 -5.01 37.35
C ALA A 1123 -2.57 -4.71 37.54
N GLY A 1124 -2.19 -4.41 38.77
CA GLY A 1124 -0.79 -4.28 39.19
C GLY A 1124 -0.37 -5.46 40.07
N SER A 1125 0.93 -5.74 40.13
CA SER A 1125 1.54 -6.63 41.12
C SER A 1125 2.42 -5.80 42.06
N GLY A 1126 1.98 -5.56 43.30
CA GLY A 1126 2.63 -4.67 44.27
C GLY A 1126 1.61 -4.13 45.29
N ASP A 1127 1.93 -3.02 45.95
CA ASP A 1127 1.05 -2.42 46.97
C ASP A 1127 -0.17 -1.67 46.39
N ILE A 1128 -0.17 -1.45 45.07
CA ILE A 1128 -1.30 -0.91 44.30
C ILE A 1128 -1.86 -2.01 43.38
N GLU A 1129 -2.92 -2.68 43.81
CA GLU A 1129 -3.49 -3.81 43.06
C GLU A 1129 -4.20 -3.38 41.76
N THR A 1130 -4.53 -2.09 41.60
CA THR A 1130 -5.38 -1.61 40.51
C THR A 1130 -5.03 -0.18 40.10
N MET A 1131 -4.74 0.06 38.81
CA MET A 1131 -4.44 1.39 38.27
C MET A 1131 -5.67 2.07 37.67
N CYS A 1132 -5.82 3.36 37.96
CA CYS A 1132 -6.89 4.18 37.42
C CYS A 1132 -6.61 4.61 35.97
N ARG A 1133 -7.66 4.58 35.17
CA ARG A 1133 -7.65 5.16 33.83
C ARG A 1133 -7.73 6.68 33.92
N TRP A 1134 -6.82 7.38 33.23
CA TRP A 1134 -6.86 8.84 33.09
C TRP A 1134 -8.21 9.29 32.48
N PRO A 1135 -8.86 10.35 32.97
CA PRO A 1135 -8.38 11.34 33.94
C PRO A 1135 -8.68 11.03 35.42
N LEU A 1136 -9.11 9.80 35.75
CA LEU A 1136 -9.35 9.44 37.14
C LEU A 1136 -8.02 9.21 37.87
N ARG A 1137 -8.01 9.55 39.15
CA ARG A 1137 -6.83 9.53 40.02
C ARG A 1137 -7.04 8.57 41.20
N PRO A 1138 -5.98 7.93 41.70
CA PRO A 1138 -6.08 7.01 42.82
C PRO A 1138 -6.31 7.77 44.13
N LEU A 1139 -7.21 7.25 44.98
CA LEU A 1139 -7.46 7.75 46.33
C LEU A 1139 -7.81 6.59 47.27
N TRP A 1140 -7.19 6.58 48.45
CA TRP A 1140 -7.51 5.69 49.54
C TRP A 1140 -8.27 6.41 50.65
N THR A 1141 -9.34 5.77 51.11
CA THR A 1141 -10.13 6.22 52.26
C THR A 1141 -10.11 5.16 53.36
N SER A 1142 -10.67 5.48 54.53
CA SER A 1142 -10.72 4.54 55.66
C SER A 1142 -9.33 4.10 56.15
N ASN A 1143 -8.41 5.07 56.28
CA ASN A 1143 -7.01 4.86 56.67
C ASN A 1143 -6.27 3.88 55.74
N GLY A 1144 -6.20 4.17 54.45
CA GLY A 1144 -5.46 3.36 53.48
C GLY A 1144 -6.14 2.05 53.04
N LYS A 1145 -7.37 1.75 53.50
CA LYS A 1145 -8.01 0.43 53.28
C LYS A 1145 -8.96 0.35 52.09
N LYS A 1146 -9.50 1.48 51.62
CA LYS A 1146 -10.52 1.51 50.56
C LYS A 1146 -10.05 2.34 49.38
N PHE A 1147 -9.65 1.67 48.31
CA PHE A 1147 -9.24 2.27 47.04
C PHE A 1147 -10.43 2.75 46.19
N GLN A 1148 -10.28 3.90 45.55
CA GLN A 1148 -11.22 4.46 44.58
C GLN A 1148 -10.48 5.22 43.48
N CYS A 1149 -11.01 5.13 42.26
CA CYS A 1149 -10.63 6.04 41.17
C CYS A 1149 -11.56 7.26 41.19
N VAL A 1150 -11.03 8.43 41.52
CA VAL A 1150 -11.80 9.66 41.70
C VAL A 1150 -11.53 10.66 40.58
N HIS A 1151 -12.53 11.47 40.24
CA HIS A 1151 -12.34 12.63 39.38
C HIS A 1151 -11.85 13.79 40.23
N ASP A 1152 -10.71 14.38 39.86
CA ASP A 1152 -10.10 15.50 40.56
C ASP A 1152 -9.68 16.57 39.54
N GLN A 1153 -10.35 17.72 39.57
CA GLN A 1153 -10.12 18.78 38.59
C GLN A 1153 -8.76 19.45 38.80
N GLU A 1154 -8.34 19.65 40.06
CA GLU A 1154 -7.07 20.29 40.39
C GLU A 1154 -5.89 19.43 39.91
N SER A 1155 -6.05 18.10 39.96
CA SER A 1155 -5.14 17.14 39.36
C SER A 1155 -5.08 17.25 37.83
N ILE A 1156 -6.23 17.30 37.15
CA ILE A 1156 -6.28 17.44 35.68
C ILE A 1156 -5.60 18.75 35.24
N ASP A 1157 -5.83 19.83 35.98
CA ASP A 1157 -5.27 21.14 35.71
C ASP A 1157 -3.74 21.15 35.92
N SER A 1158 -3.20 20.40 36.89
CA SER A 1158 -1.74 20.33 37.10
C SER A 1158 -0.99 19.60 35.99
N PHE A 1159 -1.68 18.75 35.21
CA PHE A 1159 -1.12 18.12 34.01
C PHE A 1159 -1.39 18.92 32.73
N SER A 1160 -2.03 20.10 32.83
CA SER A 1160 -2.35 20.97 31.71
C SER A 1160 -1.34 22.12 31.62
N TYR A 1161 -0.51 22.09 30.58
CA TYR A 1161 0.56 23.06 30.35
C TYR A 1161 0.16 23.96 29.18
N ASP A 1162 0.29 25.27 29.36
CA ASP A 1162 0.28 26.21 28.23
C ASP A 1162 1.71 26.26 27.68
N LEU A 1163 1.91 25.86 26.42
CA LEU A 1163 3.21 25.88 25.75
C LEU A 1163 3.31 27.15 24.89
N ASP A 1164 3.20 28.30 25.54
CA ASP A 1164 3.02 29.62 24.94
C ASP A 1164 4.31 30.21 24.32
N ALA A 1165 5.45 29.53 24.50
CA ALA A 1165 6.69 29.84 23.81
C ALA A 1165 6.67 29.52 22.31
N TYR A 1166 5.71 28.72 21.83
CA TYR A 1166 5.57 28.36 20.42
C TYR A 1166 4.50 29.18 19.70
N LYS A 1167 4.76 29.51 18.44
CA LYS A 1167 3.80 30.20 17.55
C LYS A 1167 2.76 29.25 16.93
N LEU A 1168 3.05 27.95 16.91
CA LEU A 1168 2.18 26.91 16.36
C LEU A 1168 1.72 25.98 17.48
N PRO A 1169 0.52 25.38 17.37
CA PRO A 1169 0.09 24.37 18.33
C PRO A 1169 1.09 23.23 18.43
N VAL A 1170 1.48 22.89 19.65
CA VAL A 1170 2.25 21.69 19.99
C VAL A 1170 1.26 20.68 20.57
N TYR A 1171 0.84 19.74 19.73
CA TYR A 1171 -0.09 18.66 20.09
C TYR A 1171 0.61 17.54 20.82
#